data_AF-A0AAD7G1A3-F1
#
_entry.id   AF-A0AAD7G1A3-F1
#
_cell.length_a   1.000
_cell.length_b   1.000
_cell.length_c   1.000
_cell.angle_alpha   90.00
_cell.angle_beta   90.00
_cell.angle_gamma   90.00
#
_symmetry.space_group_name_H-M   'P 1'
#
loop_
_entity.id
_entity.type
_entity.pdbx_description
1 polymer ?
#
loop_
_entity_poly.entity_id
_entity_poly.type
_entity_poly.pdbx_seq_one_letter_code
_entity_poly.pdbx_strand_id
1 'polypeptide(L)'
;LLGSFTTFLDNYHLRFVYRLPIDTKIVELIQVATNDMKNSSSQWRFSEPSSSLTQYLHPNETLHLQLLRMSNRGLPRKSDGLIILTRQPVDHQLTLAHLFANPYKVFVKPGLGIRDSRLVLNFGQWPNTSFPATVNTLGTLRRHSCIGQRMHSLFSADHECGANTSSWTAPQCESEDDHEAELSEVEDTSTPISRSATTPTHAAPVSRPSLPTDSTADSTRQPISVTPPRLWATHWTPAPGRYSGRLFEATIFSKALFETATGTLSNPAKLVISGEDFSELAQALIKEIKLAAIAGDFTKILSSDRSFDRTQGGLVVSTGTGIEKETIYTAYRFFTDHEGAWFFPRFGNKSSIATTMSLAGSSFISTDRRLNLVVLGCLTSLMLIHGLAPDPISPALIQWAINGCDVHSLTRDFVGEWFPELRALLDDWTDCGPGGDLEPFQTHLAIYHDMQVASLRTRDLVHHQAFALDMVYTALISTQPAQQSELSSFVTGVRLGCRNGFDFPEVVRSYTGGGSATFISRIWTSLIHDFATIQPYLSIFGLTSRQLSNFADSASSIQGMDLCDLLRKFLQGSGAPCRRLLDQAIPHLSKLIRWEEIDEAAFRPKLFCYAVTGSPHVEWADVEQQMVVHWVGPNDTAYYDDPIARARFMQYGQIAFRTCFKTVRIPAMHLIHLCNSSYPAHDDEGNEVEPFTRDQAIEHWLMMQFAGAIGGATYM
;
A
#
# COMPACT_ATOMS: atom_id res chain seq x y z
N LEU A 1 17.26 40.03 26.09
CA LEU A 1 16.63 39.43 27.29
C LEU A 1 15.84 38.18 26.89
N LEU A 2 16.47 37.20 26.25
CA LEU A 2 15.82 35.91 25.96
C LEU A 2 16.54 34.89 26.84
N GLY A 3 15.95 34.59 28.00
CA GLY A 3 16.41 33.49 28.86
C GLY A 3 16.25 32.14 28.16
N SER A 4 16.77 31.06 28.74
CA SER A 4 16.55 29.72 28.18
C SER A 4 15.06 29.40 28.10
N PHE A 5 14.68 28.49 27.20
CA PHE A 5 13.33 27.93 27.15
C PHE A 5 12.93 27.32 28.50
N THR A 6 13.90 26.73 29.18
CA THR A 6 13.74 26.23 30.54
C THR A 6 13.37 27.34 31.51
N THR A 7 14.08 28.48 31.46
CA THR A 7 13.76 29.67 32.27
C THR A 7 12.37 30.22 31.95
N PHE A 8 11.96 30.19 30.68
CA PHE A 8 10.59 30.54 30.30
C PHE A 8 9.58 29.62 30.97
N LEU A 9 9.75 28.30 30.86
CA LEU A 9 8.85 27.34 31.50
C LEU A 9 8.81 27.51 33.03
N ASP A 10 9.96 27.77 33.66
CA ASP A 10 10.06 27.99 35.09
C ASP A 10 9.35 29.28 35.52
N ASN A 11 9.53 30.38 34.78
CA ASN A 11 8.90 31.68 35.03
C ASN A 11 7.38 31.66 34.90
N TYR A 12 6.85 30.76 34.06
CA TYR A 12 5.41 30.59 33.84
C TYR A 12 4.82 29.38 34.57
N HIS A 13 5.60 28.73 35.44
CA HIS A 13 5.21 27.54 36.19
C HIS A 13 4.62 26.45 35.29
N LEU A 14 5.30 26.18 34.17
CA LEU A 14 4.97 25.15 33.18
C LEU A 14 5.89 23.93 33.26
N ARG A 15 6.90 23.96 34.14
CA ARG A 15 7.80 22.85 34.40
C ARG A 15 7.59 22.34 35.82
N PHE A 16 7.27 21.06 35.93
CA PHE A 16 7.07 20.38 37.20
C PHE A 16 8.00 19.18 37.32
N VAL A 17 8.38 18.85 38.56
CA VAL A 17 9.23 17.70 38.86
C VAL A 17 8.50 16.83 39.87
N TYR A 18 8.18 15.60 39.46
CA TYR A 18 7.46 14.64 40.29
C TYR A 18 8.36 13.45 40.68
N ARG A 19 8.03 12.83 41.82
CA ARG A 19 8.48 11.48 42.20
C ARG A 19 7.25 10.61 42.35
N LEU A 20 7.03 9.72 41.39
CA LEU A 20 5.80 8.96 41.25
C LEU A 20 6.09 7.45 41.18
N PRO A 21 5.18 6.60 41.71
CA PRO A 21 5.21 5.17 41.45
C PRO A 21 5.14 4.85 39.95
N ILE A 22 5.83 3.81 39.49
CA ILE A 22 5.90 3.47 38.05
C ILE A 22 4.54 3.01 37.48
N ASP A 23 3.63 2.57 38.32
CA ASP A 23 2.26 2.19 37.98
C ASP A 23 1.28 3.39 37.89
N THR A 24 1.75 4.62 38.18
CA THR A 24 0.93 5.84 38.04
C THR A 24 0.37 5.96 36.63
N LYS A 25 -0.93 6.23 36.52
CA LYS A 25 -1.60 6.39 35.22
C LYS A 25 -1.26 7.75 34.61
N ILE A 26 -1.13 7.80 33.29
CA ILE A 26 -0.85 9.05 32.57
C ILE A 26 -2.01 10.04 32.70
N VAL A 27 -3.24 9.54 32.76
CA VAL A 27 -4.45 10.36 33.00
C VAL A 27 -4.35 11.06 34.37
N GLU A 28 -3.96 10.34 35.42
CA GLU A 28 -3.78 10.90 36.77
C GLU A 28 -2.67 11.95 36.78
N LEU A 29 -1.55 11.65 36.11
CA LEU A 29 -0.45 12.61 36.00
C LEU A 29 -0.85 13.91 35.28
N ILE A 30 -1.65 13.81 34.21
CA ILE A 30 -2.17 14.99 33.50
C ILE A 30 -3.07 15.82 34.41
N GLN A 31 -3.92 15.18 35.21
CA GLN A 31 -4.79 15.88 36.17
C GLN A 31 -3.98 16.57 37.26
N VAL A 32 -2.96 15.90 37.81
CA VAL A 32 -2.03 16.50 38.79
C VAL A 32 -1.33 17.72 38.20
N ALA A 33 -0.74 17.58 37.01
CA ALA A 33 -0.06 18.70 36.35
C ALA A 33 -1.00 19.87 36.04
N THR A 34 -2.23 19.59 35.63
CA THR A 34 -3.24 20.63 35.41
C THR A 34 -3.59 21.36 36.71
N ASN A 35 -3.78 20.64 37.81
CA ASN A 35 -4.08 21.23 39.11
C ASN A 35 -2.91 22.08 39.62
N ASP A 36 -1.68 21.62 39.45
CA ASP A 36 -0.50 22.38 39.83
C ASP A 36 -0.34 23.65 38.99
N MET A 37 -0.67 23.61 37.69
CA MET A 37 -0.77 24.81 36.85
C MET A 37 -1.84 25.79 37.36
N LYS A 38 -3.04 25.29 37.70
CA LYS A 38 -4.15 26.10 38.26
C LYS A 38 -3.75 26.78 39.58
N ASN A 39 -2.99 26.07 40.42
CA ASN A 39 -2.56 26.52 41.75
C ASN A 39 -1.24 27.30 41.76
N SER A 40 -0.53 27.35 40.64
CA SER A 40 0.72 28.13 40.51
C SER A 40 0.48 29.63 40.64
N SER A 41 1.55 30.40 40.89
CA SER A 41 1.48 31.88 40.90
C SER A 41 1.05 32.49 39.57
N SER A 42 1.15 31.75 38.45
CA SER A 42 0.62 32.19 37.15
C SER A 42 -0.91 32.01 37.04
N GLN A 43 -1.54 31.25 37.93
CA GLN A 43 -3.00 31.04 37.98
C GLN A 43 -3.60 30.64 36.62
N TRP A 44 -3.09 29.56 36.02
CA TRP A 44 -3.57 29.08 34.74
C TRP A 44 -5.05 28.70 34.80
N ARG A 45 -5.85 29.24 33.88
CA ARG A 45 -7.26 28.90 33.73
C ARG A 45 -7.47 28.08 32.47
N PHE A 46 -8.11 26.95 32.64
CA PHE A 46 -8.53 26.09 31.54
C PHE A 46 -10.03 26.24 31.36
N SER A 47 -10.50 26.39 30.13
CA SER A 47 -11.94 26.37 29.89
C SER A 47 -12.47 24.97 30.14
N GLU A 48 -13.54 24.89 30.92
CA GLU A 48 -14.26 23.63 31.10
C GLU A 48 -15.02 23.29 29.81
N PRO A 49 -15.14 22.01 29.44
CA PRO A 49 -15.95 21.63 28.30
C PRO A 49 -17.41 21.98 28.58
N SER A 50 -18.14 22.45 27.55
CA SER A 50 -19.57 22.74 27.72
C SER A 50 -20.26 21.48 28.24
N SER A 51 -21.11 21.63 29.25
CA SER A 51 -21.79 20.52 29.93
C SER A 51 -22.57 19.58 28.99
N SER A 52 -22.92 20.06 27.80
CA SER A 52 -23.55 19.29 26.72
C SER A 52 -22.64 18.27 26.05
N LEU A 53 -21.32 18.51 25.97
CA LEU A 53 -20.34 17.66 25.30
C LEU A 53 -19.67 16.66 26.25
N THR A 54 -19.52 17.01 27.53
CA THR A 54 -18.84 16.18 28.55
C THR A 54 -19.49 14.82 28.76
N GLN A 55 -20.80 14.68 28.52
CA GLN A 55 -21.53 13.41 28.69
C GLN A 55 -21.19 12.34 27.63
N TYR A 56 -20.60 12.75 26.50
CA TYR A 56 -20.27 11.87 25.38
C TYR A 56 -18.78 11.55 25.26
N LEU A 57 -17.93 12.29 25.97
CA LEU A 57 -16.49 12.11 25.93
C LEU A 57 -16.05 11.14 27.03
N HIS A 58 -15.10 10.27 26.71
CA HIS A 58 -14.46 9.47 27.75
C HIS A 58 -13.65 10.37 28.70
N PRO A 59 -13.45 9.98 29.98
CA PRO A 59 -12.74 10.81 30.97
C PRO A 59 -11.30 11.21 30.58
N ASN A 60 -10.65 10.45 29.69
CA ASN A 60 -9.33 10.74 29.13
C ASN A 60 -9.38 11.71 27.95
N GLU A 61 -10.54 11.89 27.31
CA GLU A 61 -10.76 12.85 26.22
C GLU A 61 -11.13 14.24 26.73
N THR A 62 -11.58 14.34 27.98
CA THR A 62 -11.90 15.61 28.66
C THR A 62 -10.67 16.23 29.35
N LEU A 63 -9.49 15.64 29.22
CA LEU A 63 -8.26 16.17 29.80
C LEU A 63 -7.86 17.49 29.15
N HIS A 64 -7.53 18.48 29.98
CA HIS A 64 -7.12 19.82 29.52
C HIS A 64 -5.76 19.83 28.79
N LEU A 65 -4.92 18.83 29.07
CA LEU A 65 -3.63 18.64 28.43
C LEU A 65 -3.58 17.28 27.74
N GLN A 66 -2.81 17.19 26.67
CA GLN A 66 -2.58 15.95 25.93
C GLN A 66 -1.11 15.56 25.99
N LEU A 67 -0.84 14.27 26.12
CA LEU A 67 0.51 13.73 26.01
C LEU A 67 1.02 13.95 24.58
N LEU A 68 2.22 14.51 24.47
CA LEU A 68 2.90 14.69 23.19
C LEU A 68 4.01 13.65 23.04
N ARG A 69 4.14 13.10 21.83
CA ARG A 69 5.25 12.24 21.41
C ARG A 69 6.07 12.89 20.32
N MET A 70 7.32 12.47 20.18
CA MET A 70 8.15 12.88 19.04
C MET A 70 7.78 12.07 17.79
N SER A 71 7.46 12.76 16.70
CA SER A 71 7.34 12.15 15.37
C SER A 71 8.72 11.77 14.82
N ASN A 72 8.75 10.87 13.82
CA ASN A 72 9.97 10.47 13.12
C ASN A 72 11.12 10.13 14.06
N ARG A 73 10.81 9.47 15.16
CA ARG A 73 11.83 9.02 16.09
C ARG A 73 12.71 10.16 16.65
N GLY A 74 12.14 11.37 16.81
CA GLY A 74 12.87 12.53 17.30
C GLY A 74 14.01 12.98 16.38
N LEU A 75 14.08 12.43 15.17
CA LEU A 75 15.02 12.84 14.15
C LEU A 75 14.48 14.12 13.49
N PRO A 76 15.36 15.13 13.29
CA PRO A 76 15.05 16.29 12.46
C PRO A 76 14.49 15.85 11.10
N ARG A 77 13.33 16.36 10.72
CA ARG A 77 12.78 16.17 9.37
C ARG A 77 13.76 16.73 8.36
N LYS A 78 14.10 15.98 7.31
CA LYS A 78 15.16 16.37 6.36
C LYS A 78 14.87 17.67 5.60
N SER A 79 13.59 18.02 5.40
CA SER A 79 13.20 19.20 4.62
C SER A 79 13.53 20.53 5.32
N ASP A 80 13.48 20.56 6.65
CA ASP A 80 13.61 21.81 7.42
C ASP A 80 14.39 21.65 8.74
N GLY A 81 14.80 20.43 9.07
CA GLY A 81 15.43 20.07 10.34
C GLY A 81 14.46 20.03 11.53
N LEU A 82 13.14 20.12 11.33
CA LEU A 82 12.17 20.22 12.43
C LEU A 82 12.04 18.88 13.17
N ILE A 83 12.11 18.91 14.50
CA ILE A 83 11.58 17.83 15.33
C ILE A 83 10.11 18.16 15.60
N ILE A 84 9.22 17.28 15.14
CA ILE A 84 7.77 17.49 15.25
C ILE A 84 7.23 16.75 16.47
N LEU A 85 6.49 17.43 17.33
CA LEU A 85 5.69 16.81 18.38
C LEU A 85 4.29 16.52 17.84
N THR A 86 3.79 15.31 18.05
CA THR A 86 2.43 14.90 17.68
C THR A 86 1.67 14.41 18.91
N ARG A 87 0.35 14.50 18.87
CA ARG A 87 -0.53 13.97 19.91
C ARG A 87 -0.33 12.46 20.05
N GLN A 88 -0.12 12.00 21.28
CA GLN A 88 -0.19 10.59 21.65
C GLN A 88 -1.58 10.32 22.28
N PRO A 89 -2.42 9.46 21.70
CA PRO A 89 -3.63 8.99 22.36
C PRO A 89 -3.26 8.36 23.71
N VAL A 90 -3.93 8.80 24.77
CA VAL A 90 -3.74 8.29 26.14
C VAL A 90 -4.90 7.38 26.46
N ASP A 91 -4.64 6.09 26.62
CA ASP A 91 -5.60 5.14 27.16
C ASP A 91 -5.72 5.29 28.70
N HIS A 92 -6.89 5.02 29.26
CA HIS A 92 -7.19 5.08 30.69
C HIS A 92 -6.38 4.08 31.54
N GLN A 93 -5.79 3.06 30.91
CA GLN A 93 -4.89 2.10 31.55
C GLN A 93 -3.41 2.37 31.26
N LEU A 94 -3.09 3.41 30.47
CA LEU A 94 -1.70 3.74 30.17
C LEU A 94 -1.00 4.26 31.43
N THR A 95 0.07 3.58 31.85
CA THR A 95 0.87 3.93 33.04
C THR A 95 2.29 4.37 32.66
N LEU A 96 3.03 4.95 33.61
CA LEU A 96 4.45 5.24 33.41
C LEU A 96 5.25 3.98 33.05
N ALA A 97 4.93 2.82 33.63
CA ALA A 97 5.58 1.54 33.35
C ALA A 97 5.45 1.15 31.86
N HIS A 98 4.27 1.36 31.26
CA HIS A 98 4.07 1.14 29.84
C HIS A 98 4.95 2.06 28.98
N LEU A 99 5.12 3.32 29.39
CA LEU A 99 6.01 4.27 28.72
C LEU A 99 7.49 3.87 28.86
N PHE A 100 7.88 3.31 30.00
CA PHE A 100 9.22 2.77 30.24
C PHE A 100 9.49 1.47 29.48
N ALA A 101 8.49 0.61 29.34
CA ALA A 101 8.60 -0.67 28.64
C ALA A 101 8.68 -0.49 27.11
N ASN A 102 8.12 0.60 26.58
CA ASN A 102 8.16 0.91 25.16
C ASN A 102 8.69 2.33 24.89
N PRO A 103 9.96 2.59 25.23
CA PRO A 103 10.51 3.94 25.16
C PRO A 103 10.46 4.44 23.72
N TYR A 104 10.70 3.58 22.72
CA TYR A 104 10.70 3.95 21.30
C TYR A 104 9.37 4.47 20.74
N LYS A 105 8.22 4.19 21.37
CA LYS A 105 6.92 4.71 20.92
C LYS A 105 6.64 6.14 21.41
N VAL A 106 7.29 6.60 22.47
CA VAL A 106 7.06 7.93 23.09
C VAL A 106 8.33 8.80 23.16
N PHE A 107 9.48 8.18 23.40
CA PHE A 107 10.82 8.80 23.52
C PHE A 107 11.79 8.17 22.55
N VAL A 108 12.28 8.96 21.61
CA VAL A 108 13.06 8.36 20.54
C VAL A 108 14.49 8.84 20.44
N LYS A 109 14.92 9.56 21.47
CA LYS A 109 16.33 9.65 21.84
C LYS A 109 16.42 9.54 23.37
N PRO A 110 17.14 8.56 23.93
CA PRO A 110 17.33 8.46 25.38
C PRO A 110 17.83 9.77 26.00
N GLY A 111 18.70 10.51 25.32
CA GLY A 111 19.18 11.82 25.79
C GLY A 111 18.17 12.99 25.70
N LEU A 112 17.02 12.79 25.04
CA LEU A 112 15.93 13.78 25.00
C LEU A 112 14.78 13.41 25.94
N GLY A 113 14.48 12.11 26.06
CA GLY A 113 13.42 11.60 26.95
C GLY A 113 13.87 11.33 28.38
N ILE A 114 15.17 11.13 28.61
CA ILE A 114 15.76 10.98 29.94
C ILE A 114 16.82 12.06 30.10
N ARG A 115 16.60 12.99 31.03
CA ARG A 115 17.54 14.06 31.40
C ARG A 115 17.78 14.00 32.89
N ASP A 116 19.04 14.02 33.31
CA ASP A 116 19.45 14.02 34.73
C ASP A 116 18.79 12.90 35.54
N SER A 117 18.74 11.68 34.97
CA SER A 117 18.06 10.50 35.55
C SER A 117 16.55 10.67 35.77
N ARG A 118 15.90 11.57 35.03
CA ARG A 118 14.45 11.81 35.08
C ARG A 118 13.83 11.62 33.71
N LEU A 119 12.63 11.02 33.69
CA LEU A 119 11.80 10.95 32.49
C LEU A 119 11.19 12.32 32.20
N VAL A 120 11.37 12.81 30.98
CA VAL A 120 10.80 14.08 30.50
C VAL A 120 9.57 13.80 29.66
N LEU A 121 8.41 14.20 30.17
CA LEU A 121 7.14 14.14 29.45
C LEU A 121 6.76 15.53 28.96
N ASN A 122 6.31 15.62 27.71
CA ASN A 122 5.80 16.86 27.14
C ASN A 122 4.28 16.78 27.07
N PHE A 123 3.62 17.77 27.65
CA PHE A 123 2.18 17.94 27.57
C PHE A 123 1.87 19.22 26.80
N GLY A 124 0.82 19.20 26.00
CA GLY A 124 0.40 20.36 25.25
C GLY A 124 -1.11 20.44 25.10
N GLN A 125 -1.58 21.66 24.87
CA GLN A 125 -2.94 21.91 24.47
C GLN A 125 -3.04 21.87 22.95
N TRP A 126 -3.96 21.07 22.41
CA TRP A 126 -4.09 20.89 20.96
C TRP A 126 -5.05 21.93 20.34
N PRO A 127 -4.75 22.53 19.17
CA PRO A 127 -5.50 23.67 18.62
C PRO A 127 -6.98 23.41 18.35
N ASN A 128 -7.37 22.15 18.11
CA ASN A 128 -8.75 21.76 17.85
C ASN A 128 -9.55 21.42 19.12
N THR A 129 -8.96 21.63 20.31
CA THR A 129 -9.73 21.61 21.56
C THR A 129 -10.26 23.01 21.80
N SER A 130 -11.58 23.18 21.91
CA SER A 130 -12.30 24.47 21.97
C SER A 130 -12.03 25.31 23.23
N PHE A 131 -10.91 25.09 23.94
CA PHE A 131 -10.78 25.40 25.36
C PHE A 131 -9.52 26.19 25.73
N PRO A 132 -9.19 27.30 25.08
CA PRO A 132 -7.90 27.97 25.23
C PRO A 132 -7.52 28.19 26.70
N ALA A 133 -6.30 27.78 27.08
CA ALA A 133 -5.76 28.15 28.38
C ALA A 133 -5.47 29.66 28.40
N THR A 134 -5.84 30.32 29.49
CA THR A 134 -5.58 31.76 29.69
C THR A 134 -4.80 31.97 30.98
N VAL A 135 -3.93 32.97 30.97
CA VAL A 135 -3.12 33.39 32.12
C VAL A 135 -3.52 34.82 32.44
N ASN A 136 -3.83 35.10 33.72
CA ASN A 136 -4.36 36.39 34.15
C ASN A 136 -3.39 37.58 33.97
N THR A 137 -2.13 37.35 33.62
CA THR A 137 -1.05 38.35 33.69
C THR A 137 -0.45 38.77 32.34
N LEU A 138 -0.95 38.30 31.20
CA LEU A 138 -0.35 38.60 29.89
C LEU A 138 -1.35 39.15 28.88
N GLY A 139 -0.91 40.16 28.13
CA GLY A 139 -1.58 40.62 26.92
C GLY A 139 -1.71 39.53 25.87
N THR A 140 -2.34 39.86 24.73
CA THR A 140 -2.71 38.95 23.64
C THR A 140 -1.65 37.89 23.32
N LEU A 141 -1.93 36.65 23.73
CA LEU A 141 -1.12 35.48 23.37
C LEU A 141 -1.30 35.20 21.88
N ARG A 142 -0.22 35.27 21.10
CA ARG A 142 -0.23 35.00 19.66
C ARG A 142 -0.18 33.49 19.42
N ARG A 143 -1.19 32.94 18.73
CA ARG A 143 -1.21 31.52 18.33
C ARG A 143 -0.23 31.29 17.18
N HIS A 144 0.59 30.25 17.26
CA HIS A 144 1.52 29.85 16.20
C HIS A 144 1.42 28.34 15.94
N SER A 145 1.36 27.94 14.67
CA SER A 145 1.16 26.55 14.23
C SER A 145 2.47 25.74 14.06
N CYS A 146 3.65 26.33 14.26
CA CYS A 146 4.96 25.74 13.92
C CYS A 146 5.92 25.57 15.12
N ILE A 147 5.42 24.95 16.19
CA ILE A 147 5.98 24.92 17.57
C ILE A 147 7.40 24.32 17.70
N GLY A 148 7.82 23.37 16.86
CA GLY A 148 9.05 22.55 17.07
C GLY A 148 10.39 23.29 17.10
N GLN A 149 10.87 23.83 15.98
CA GLN A 149 12.14 24.61 15.96
C GLN A 149 11.94 26.06 16.36
N ARG A 150 10.76 26.66 16.13
CA ARG A 150 10.55 28.07 16.47
C ARG A 150 10.63 28.30 17.98
N MET A 151 10.20 27.32 18.79
CA MET A 151 10.43 27.39 20.24
C MET A 151 11.91 27.41 20.59
N HIS A 152 12.75 26.54 20.01
CA HIS A 152 14.18 26.54 20.30
C HIS A 152 14.94 27.71 19.67
N SER A 153 14.54 28.18 18.49
CA SER A 153 15.19 29.32 17.81
C SER A 153 14.87 30.67 18.45
N LEU A 154 13.77 30.77 19.22
CA LEU A 154 13.46 31.95 20.05
C LEU A 154 14.33 32.05 21.31
N PHE A 155 15.03 30.97 21.70
CA PHE A 155 15.88 30.94 22.90
C PHE A 155 17.31 30.52 22.53
N SER A 156 17.99 31.39 21.76
CA SER A 156 19.34 31.17 21.24
C SER A 156 20.41 30.88 22.29
N ALA A 157 20.16 31.17 23.57
CA ALA A 157 21.03 30.80 24.69
C ALA A 157 21.07 29.29 24.98
N ASP A 158 20.11 28.50 24.49
CA ASP A 158 20.07 27.04 24.66
C ASP A 158 20.91 26.28 23.61
N HIS A 159 21.53 26.99 22.65
CA HIS A 159 22.43 26.43 21.65
C HIS A 159 23.88 26.32 22.16
N GLU A 160 24.09 25.55 23.24
CA GLU A 160 25.44 25.07 23.58
C GLU A 160 25.61 23.62 23.13
N CYS A 161 25.81 23.41 21.82
CA CYS A 161 26.43 22.18 21.34
C CYS A 161 27.12 22.47 20.00
N GLY A 162 28.46 22.46 20.03
CA GLY A 162 29.37 22.84 18.95
C GLY A 162 29.17 22.15 17.60
N ALA A 163 28.19 22.61 16.83
CA ALA A 163 28.05 22.33 15.41
C ALA A 163 28.11 23.66 14.66
N ASN A 164 29.14 23.83 13.84
CA ASN A 164 29.33 24.99 12.96
C ASN A 164 28.06 25.24 12.13
N THR A 165 27.31 26.27 12.48
CA THR A 165 26.18 26.76 11.69
C THR A 165 26.67 27.89 10.79
N SER A 166 26.81 27.59 9.50
CA SER A 166 26.82 28.61 8.44
C SER A 166 25.57 29.47 8.53
N SER A 167 25.71 30.78 8.30
CA SER A 167 24.70 31.82 8.53
C SER A 167 23.31 31.44 8.00
N TRP A 168 22.36 31.28 8.92
CA TRP A 168 20.95 31.11 8.60
C TRP A 168 20.25 32.46 8.73
N THR A 169 19.72 32.99 7.63
CA THR A 169 18.84 34.15 7.61
C THR A 169 17.40 33.70 7.88
N ALA A 170 16.77 34.29 8.89
CA ALA A 170 15.40 33.98 9.25
C ALA A 170 14.43 34.35 8.10
N PRO A 171 13.44 33.50 7.76
CA PRO A 171 12.42 33.86 6.79
C PRO A 171 11.51 34.95 7.39
N GLN A 172 11.28 36.03 6.63
CA GLN A 172 10.25 37.00 6.94
C GLN A 172 8.87 36.34 6.81
N CYS A 173 8.06 36.39 7.88
CA CYS A 173 6.64 36.07 7.80
C CYS A 173 5.95 37.26 7.11
N GLU A 174 5.44 37.05 5.91
CA GLU A 174 4.40 37.92 5.35
C GLU A 174 3.14 37.74 6.22
N SER A 175 2.70 38.84 6.83
CA SER A 175 1.35 38.94 7.36
C SER A 175 0.40 39.02 6.19
N GLU A 176 -0.61 38.14 6.17
CA GLU A 176 -1.80 38.32 5.35
C GLU A 176 -2.51 39.58 5.86
N ASP A 177 -2.23 40.71 5.22
CA ASP A 177 -3.03 41.93 5.32
C ASP A 177 -3.98 41.99 4.11
N ASP A 178 -5.26 42.15 4.44
CA ASP A 178 -6.39 42.31 3.53
C ASP A 178 -6.14 43.42 2.49
N HIS A 179 -6.23 43.07 1.20
CA HIS A 179 -6.47 44.06 0.14
C HIS A 179 -7.49 43.53 -0.88
N GLU A 180 -8.69 44.10 -0.80
CA GLU A 180 -9.62 44.19 -1.93
C GLU A 180 -8.94 44.96 -3.08
N ALA A 181 -9.04 44.45 -4.31
CA ALA A 181 -8.77 45.24 -5.51
C ALA A 181 -9.65 44.83 -6.69
N GLU A 182 -10.37 45.84 -7.14
CA GLU A 182 -11.31 46.01 -8.23
C GLU A 182 -11.00 45.32 -9.58
N LEU A 183 -12.11 45.02 -10.24
CA LEU A 183 -12.27 44.66 -11.65
C LEU A 183 -11.78 45.77 -12.59
N SER A 184 -11.11 45.39 -13.68
CA SER A 184 -11.18 46.15 -14.92
C SER A 184 -11.11 45.22 -16.13
N GLU A 185 -12.20 45.24 -16.90
CA GLU A 185 -12.32 44.74 -18.27
C GLU A 185 -11.35 45.49 -19.21
N VAL A 186 -10.70 44.79 -20.14
CA VAL A 186 -10.40 45.34 -21.47
C VAL A 186 -10.48 44.22 -22.52
N GLU A 187 -11.19 44.57 -23.58
CA GLU A 187 -11.64 43.79 -24.72
C GLU A 187 -10.56 43.26 -25.67
N ASP A 188 -10.98 42.21 -26.38
CA ASP A 188 -10.61 41.72 -27.70
C ASP A 188 -9.80 42.65 -28.62
N THR A 189 -8.79 42.07 -29.27
CA THR A 189 -8.66 42.26 -30.72
C THR A 189 -8.04 41.03 -31.39
N SER A 190 -8.86 40.40 -32.22
CA SER A 190 -8.48 39.35 -33.16
C SER A 190 -7.71 39.94 -34.35
N THR A 191 -6.73 39.22 -34.89
CA THR A 191 -6.59 39.05 -36.36
C THR A 191 -5.63 37.89 -36.73
N PRO A 192 -5.92 37.14 -37.80
CA PRO A 192 -5.18 35.95 -38.24
C PRO A 192 -4.31 36.24 -39.49
N ILE A 193 -3.81 35.18 -40.17
CA ILE A 193 -3.13 35.10 -41.51
C ILE A 193 -1.65 34.66 -41.36
N SER A 194 -1.04 33.72 -42.09
CA SER A 194 -1.46 32.83 -43.18
C SER A 194 -0.53 31.62 -43.24
N ARG A 195 -1.03 30.51 -43.78
CA ARG A 195 -0.23 29.41 -44.32
C ARG A 195 0.36 29.81 -45.67
N SER A 196 1.59 29.38 -45.96
CA SER A 196 2.04 29.14 -47.33
C SER A 196 3.08 28.03 -47.34
N ALA A 197 2.83 27.04 -48.19
CA ALA A 197 3.71 25.95 -48.52
C ALA A 197 4.20 26.16 -49.96
N THR A 198 5.50 26.00 -50.20
CA THR A 198 6.03 25.53 -51.48
C THR A 198 7.47 25.01 -51.34
N THR A 199 7.66 23.80 -51.86
CA THR A 199 8.86 22.99 -52.16
C THR A 199 9.80 23.66 -53.19
N PRO A 200 10.84 22.99 -53.74
CA PRO A 200 12.00 22.31 -53.14
C PRO A 200 13.32 22.83 -53.80
N THR A 201 14.50 22.57 -53.24
CA THR A 201 15.75 22.76 -54.01
C THR A 201 16.85 21.77 -53.60
N HIS A 202 17.38 21.07 -54.61
CA HIS A 202 18.56 20.21 -54.57
C HIS A 202 19.83 21.00 -54.20
N ALA A 203 20.72 20.41 -53.38
CA ALA A 203 22.05 19.94 -53.81
C ALA A 203 23.13 19.92 -52.70
N ALA A 204 23.88 18.82 -52.71
CA ALA A 204 25.29 18.62 -52.38
C ALA A 204 25.76 18.37 -50.91
N PRO A 205 26.73 17.46 -50.73
CA PRO A 205 27.11 16.87 -49.44
C PRO A 205 28.28 17.62 -48.79
N VAL A 206 28.26 17.76 -47.46
CA VAL A 206 29.38 18.34 -46.71
C VAL A 206 29.80 17.39 -45.57
N SER A 207 30.92 16.71 -45.85
CA SER A 207 32.09 16.50 -44.98
C SER A 207 31.88 16.10 -43.51
N ARG A 208 32.12 14.81 -43.25
CA ARG A 208 32.53 14.24 -41.96
C ARG A 208 33.78 14.95 -41.39
N PRO A 209 33.82 15.28 -40.10
CA PRO A 209 35.07 15.39 -39.35
C PRO A 209 35.40 14.03 -38.72
N SER A 210 36.58 13.51 -39.07
CA SER A 210 37.23 12.37 -38.44
C SER A 210 38.11 12.81 -37.26
N LEU A 211 38.06 12.04 -36.15
CA LEU A 211 39.13 11.66 -35.19
C LEU A 211 38.54 11.43 -33.77
N PRO A 212 39.14 10.61 -32.88
CA PRO A 212 40.33 9.77 -33.04
C PRO A 212 40.11 8.27 -32.70
N THR A 213 40.90 7.44 -33.37
CA THR A 213 41.32 6.10 -32.95
C THR A 213 42.15 6.21 -31.66
N ASP A 214 41.72 5.59 -30.57
CA ASP A 214 42.59 4.75 -29.73
C ASP A 214 41.85 4.04 -28.59
N SER A 215 42.39 2.88 -28.21
CA SER A 215 42.04 1.99 -27.11
C SER A 215 40.80 1.09 -27.27
N THR A 216 40.98 0.03 -28.06
CA THR A 216 40.39 -1.29 -27.79
C THR A 216 40.76 -1.75 -26.38
N ALA A 217 39.98 -1.35 -25.38
CA ALA A 217 39.86 -2.09 -24.15
C ALA A 217 39.03 -3.33 -24.45
N ASP A 218 39.74 -4.43 -24.68
CA ASP A 218 39.24 -5.79 -24.69
C ASP A 218 38.45 -6.00 -23.39
N SER A 219 37.13 -5.79 -23.48
CA SER A 219 36.21 -6.07 -22.39
C SER A 219 36.17 -7.57 -22.28
N THR A 220 37.06 -8.09 -21.42
CA THR A 220 37.13 -9.46 -20.95
C THR A 220 35.72 -10.04 -20.94
N ARG A 221 35.45 -10.93 -21.90
CA ARG A 221 34.36 -11.89 -21.82
C ARG A 221 34.44 -12.49 -20.42
N GLN A 222 33.48 -12.14 -19.57
CA GLN A 222 33.33 -12.83 -18.30
C GLN A 222 33.24 -14.33 -18.65
N PRO A 223 34.07 -15.18 -18.04
CA PRO A 223 33.96 -16.61 -18.26
C PRO A 223 32.53 -17.01 -17.92
N ILE A 224 31.90 -17.77 -18.81
CA ILE A 224 30.64 -18.47 -18.55
C ILE A 224 30.86 -19.18 -17.22
N SER A 225 30.25 -18.66 -16.15
CA SER A 225 30.26 -19.28 -14.84
C SER A 225 29.81 -20.72 -15.05
N VAL A 226 30.69 -21.67 -14.79
CA VAL A 226 30.39 -23.10 -14.90
C VAL A 226 29.32 -23.38 -13.86
N THR A 227 28.07 -23.39 -14.30
CA THR A 227 26.90 -23.68 -13.49
C THR A 227 27.13 -25.05 -12.83
N PRO A 228 27.07 -25.16 -11.48
CA PRO A 228 27.27 -26.44 -10.84
C PRO A 228 26.23 -27.43 -11.38
N PRO A 229 26.63 -28.59 -11.91
CA PRO A 229 25.74 -29.49 -12.64
C PRO A 229 24.68 -30.16 -11.76
N ARG A 230 24.73 -29.97 -10.44
CA ARG A 230 23.89 -30.69 -9.47
C ARG A 230 22.93 -29.73 -8.76
N LEU A 231 21.64 -29.98 -8.91
CA LEU A 231 20.57 -29.29 -8.20
C LEU A 231 20.78 -29.40 -6.67
N TRP A 232 20.69 -28.25 -5.98
CA TRP A 232 20.77 -28.11 -4.51
C TRP A 232 21.99 -28.71 -3.79
N ALA A 233 23.05 -29.07 -4.51
CA ALA A 233 24.26 -29.61 -3.89
C ALA A 233 25.04 -28.57 -3.07
N THR A 234 24.88 -27.29 -3.42
CA THR A 234 25.49 -26.16 -2.72
C THR A 234 24.39 -25.25 -2.22
N HIS A 235 24.59 -24.71 -1.02
CA HIS A 235 23.71 -23.67 -0.49
C HIS A 235 23.85 -22.42 -1.36
N TRP A 236 22.77 -22.04 -2.03
CA TRP A 236 22.76 -20.84 -2.86
C TRP A 236 22.63 -19.59 -2.00
N THR A 237 23.42 -18.57 -2.31
CA THR A 237 23.34 -17.25 -1.67
C THR A 237 23.19 -16.17 -2.74
N PRO A 238 22.27 -15.22 -2.59
CA PRO A 238 22.13 -14.12 -3.52
C PRO A 238 23.42 -13.31 -3.59
N ALA A 239 23.77 -12.83 -4.79
CA ALA A 239 24.89 -11.91 -4.96
C ALA A 239 24.66 -10.63 -4.12
N PRO A 240 25.68 -10.12 -3.41
CA PRO A 240 25.55 -8.90 -2.63
C PRO A 240 25.18 -7.72 -3.55
N GLY A 241 24.20 -6.93 -3.13
CA GLY A 241 23.70 -5.77 -3.87
C GLY A 241 24.21 -4.45 -3.27
N ARG A 242 24.02 -3.34 -3.99
CA ARG A 242 24.42 -2.00 -3.50
C ARG A 242 23.72 -1.62 -2.18
N TYR A 243 22.58 -2.24 -1.92
CA TYR A 243 21.74 -1.95 -0.76
C TYR A 243 21.83 -2.96 0.37
N SER A 244 22.79 -3.89 0.37
CA SER A 244 22.93 -4.91 1.41
C SER A 244 23.13 -4.36 2.83
N GLY A 245 23.45 -3.07 2.99
CA GLY A 245 23.51 -2.37 4.28
C GLY A 245 22.25 -1.58 4.67
N ARG A 246 21.22 -1.54 3.81
CA ARG A 246 19.97 -0.80 4.04
C ARG A 246 18.85 -1.80 4.34
N LEU A 247 18.14 -1.59 5.44
CA LEU A 247 17.03 -2.44 5.83
C LEU A 247 15.77 -2.02 5.06
N PHE A 248 15.25 -2.93 4.24
CA PHE A 248 13.93 -2.82 3.64
C PHE A 248 12.97 -3.72 4.42
N GLU A 249 12.08 -3.09 5.18
CA GLU A 249 11.07 -3.76 6.01
C GLU A 249 9.67 -3.56 5.43
N ALA A 250 8.77 -4.48 5.78
CA ALA A 250 7.37 -4.50 5.40
C ALA A 250 6.67 -3.14 5.39
N THR A 251 6.66 -2.48 6.56
CA THR A 251 5.88 -1.27 6.87
C THR A 251 6.29 -0.05 6.07
N ILE A 252 7.52 -0.03 5.56
CA ILE A 252 8.08 1.11 4.85
C ILE A 252 8.58 0.74 3.46
N PHE A 253 8.33 -0.48 2.98
CA PHE A 253 8.98 -1.04 1.79
C PHE A 253 8.80 -0.12 0.57
N SER A 254 7.55 0.12 0.17
CA SER A 254 7.20 0.96 -1.00
C SER A 254 7.79 2.37 -0.90
N LYS A 255 7.60 3.03 0.25
CA LYS A 255 8.13 4.38 0.49
C LYS A 255 9.66 4.42 0.43
N ALA A 256 10.33 3.51 1.15
CA ALA A 256 11.77 3.42 1.17
C ALA A 256 12.34 3.11 -0.22
N LEU A 257 11.63 2.32 -1.02
CA LEU A 257 12.00 1.99 -2.39
C LEU A 257 11.92 3.22 -3.29
N PHE A 258 10.80 3.96 -3.32
CA PHE A 258 10.67 5.17 -4.14
C PHE A 258 11.70 6.24 -3.75
N GLU A 259 11.92 6.43 -2.44
CA GLU A 259 12.98 7.30 -1.93
C GLU A 259 14.38 6.83 -2.35
N THR A 260 14.61 5.52 -2.48
CA THR A 260 15.90 4.98 -2.95
C THR A 260 16.07 5.17 -4.46
N ALA A 261 15.00 4.95 -5.23
CA ALA A 261 15.02 5.11 -6.68
C ALA A 261 15.29 6.55 -7.12
N THR A 262 14.82 7.53 -6.34
CA THR A 262 14.92 8.95 -6.71
C THR A 262 15.83 9.80 -5.81
N GLY A 263 16.19 9.33 -4.62
CA GLY A 263 16.84 10.16 -3.60
C GLY A 263 18.25 10.67 -3.93
N THR A 264 18.89 10.17 -4.98
CA THR A 264 20.17 10.69 -5.49
C THR A 264 20.00 11.79 -6.55
N LEU A 265 18.77 12.08 -6.96
CA LEU A 265 18.46 13.08 -7.98
C LEU A 265 18.05 14.39 -7.32
N SER A 266 18.58 15.51 -7.83
CA SER A 266 18.28 16.86 -7.32
C SER A 266 16.86 17.34 -7.64
N ASN A 267 16.24 16.82 -8.71
CA ASN A 267 14.87 17.13 -9.11
C ASN A 267 14.27 15.96 -9.90
N PRO A 268 13.79 14.89 -9.23
CA PRO A 268 13.15 13.77 -9.93
C PRO A 268 11.89 14.24 -10.67
N ALA A 269 11.67 13.71 -11.87
CA ALA A 269 10.50 14.06 -12.67
C ALA A 269 9.22 13.53 -12.00
N LYS A 270 8.25 14.42 -11.77
CA LYS A 270 6.94 14.05 -11.21
C LYS A 270 6.19 13.11 -12.16
N LEU A 271 5.56 12.08 -11.60
CA LEU A 271 4.60 11.24 -12.31
C LEU A 271 3.18 11.74 -12.02
N VAL A 272 2.43 12.11 -13.06
CA VAL A 272 1.02 12.47 -12.95
C VAL A 272 0.24 11.60 -13.91
N ILE A 273 -0.68 10.80 -13.38
CA ILE A 273 -1.60 9.95 -14.14
C ILE A 273 -3.01 10.45 -13.86
N SER A 274 -3.74 10.82 -14.90
CA SER A 274 -5.11 11.34 -14.76
C SER A 274 -6.04 10.71 -15.81
N GLY A 275 -7.30 10.52 -15.43
CA GLY A 275 -8.33 9.92 -16.28
C GLY A 275 -9.71 9.96 -15.63
N GLU A 276 -10.77 9.85 -16.42
CA GLU A 276 -12.15 9.89 -15.91
C GLU A 276 -12.59 8.61 -15.20
N ASP A 277 -11.98 7.49 -15.61
CA ASP A 277 -12.17 6.18 -15.03
C ASP A 277 -10.84 5.40 -14.91
N PHE A 278 -10.91 4.19 -14.35
CA PHE A 278 -9.74 3.34 -14.17
C PHE A 278 -9.17 2.77 -15.48
N SER A 279 -9.99 2.68 -16.53
CA SER A 279 -9.51 2.25 -17.86
C SER A 279 -8.61 3.32 -18.46
N GLU A 280 -9.01 4.59 -18.39
CA GLU A 280 -8.21 5.72 -18.84
C GLU A 280 -6.92 5.88 -18.02
N LEU A 281 -7.03 5.80 -16.69
CA LEU A 281 -5.86 5.82 -15.80
C LEU A 281 -4.87 4.68 -16.14
N ALA A 282 -5.38 3.46 -16.37
CA ALA A 282 -4.57 2.31 -16.73
C ALA A 282 -3.87 2.50 -18.09
N GLN A 283 -4.58 3.01 -19.10
CA GLN A 283 -4.01 3.31 -20.41
C GLN A 283 -2.95 4.41 -20.33
N ALA A 284 -3.18 5.46 -19.53
CA ALA A 284 -2.22 6.52 -19.29
C ALA A 284 -0.95 5.98 -18.59
N LEU A 285 -1.11 5.11 -17.58
CA LEU A 285 0.01 4.44 -16.92
C LEU A 285 0.80 3.56 -17.90
N ILE A 286 0.12 2.71 -18.69
CA ILE A 286 0.78 1.86 -19.70
C ILE A 286 1.56 2.71 -20.70
N LYS A 287 1.00 3.85 -21.15
CA LYS A 287 1.67 4.77 -22.06
C LYS A 287 2.97 5.31 -21.45
N GLU A 288 2.94 5.76 -20.19
CA GLU A 288 4.13 6.23 -19.48
C GLU A 288 5.18 5.12 -19.29
N ILE A 289 4.74 3.89 -19.00
CA ILE A 289 5.65 2.73 -18.90
C ILE A 289 6.28 2.43 -20.26
N LYS A 290 5.53 2.49 -21.37
CA LYS A 290 6.08 2.31 -22.72
C LYS A 290 7.13 3.37 -23.05
N LEU A 291 6.89 4.63 -22.68
CA LEU A 291 7.87 5.72 -22.85
C LEU A 291 9.15 5.46 -22.04
N ALA A 292 9.00 5.05 -20.77
CA ALA A 292 10.13 4.69 -19.92
C ALA A 292 10.93 3.49 -20.47
N ALA A 293 10.23 2.47 -20.97
CA ALA A 293 10.84 1.28 -21.59
C ALA A 293 11.64 1.63 -22.85
N ILE A 294 11.10 2.49 -23.72
CA ILE A 294 11.80 2.97 -24.93
C ILE A 294 13.04 3.78 -24.54
N ALA A 295 12.94 4.60 -23.50
CA ALA A 295 14.06 5.39 -22.99
C ALA A 295 15.10 4.56 -22.20
N GLY A 296 14.74 3.35 -21.77
CA GLY A 296 15.56 2.54 -20.86
C GLY A 296 15.72 3.18 -19.47
N ASP A 297 14.77 4.01 -19.04
CA ASP A 297 14.82 4.74 -17.77
C ASP A 297 13.46 4.78 -17.08
N PHE A 298 13.34 4.02 -15.98
CA PHE A 298 12.12 3.95 -15.18
C PHE A 298 12.07 4.98 -14.04
N THR A 299 13.02 5.94 -13.99
CA THR A 299 13.09 6.96 -12.91
C THR A 299 11.75 7.70 -12.70
N LYS A 300 11.06 8.10 -13.78
CA LYS A 300 9.76 8.80 -13.68
C LYS A 300 8.69 7.88 -13.09
N ILE A 301 8.66 6.60 -13.51
CA ILE A 301 7.72 5.61 -13.00
C ILE A 301 7.92 5.37 -11.50
N LEU A 302 9.17 5.39 -11.04
CA LEU A 302 9.53 5.20 -9.63
C LEU A 302 9.65 6.53 -8.84
N SER A 303 9.10 7.63 -9.35
CA SER A 303 9.15 8.93 -8.68
C SER A 303 8.51 8.88 -7.29
N SER A 304 9.18 9.45 -6.28
CA SER A 304 8.58 9.66 -4.96
C SER A 304 7.51 10.77 -4.98
N ASP A 305 7.58 11.69 -5.94
CA ASP A 305 6.52 12.66 -6.23
C ASP A 305 5.65 12.10 -7.35
N ARG A 306 4.52 11.51 -6.97
CA ARG A 306 3.57 10.89 -7.89
C ARG A 306 2.12 11.16 -7.49
N SER A 307 1.26 11.40 -8.47
CA SER A 307 -0.19 11.56 -8.28
C SER A 307 -0.97 10.71 -9.29
N PHE A 308 -2.04 10.11 -8.80
CA PHE A 308 -3.04 9.37 -9.57
C PHE A 308 -4.39 10.05 -9.29
N ASP A 309 -4.89 10.75 -10.29
CA ASP A 309 -5.97 11.72 -10.12
C ASP A 309 -7.15 11.29 -10.98
N ARG A 310 -8.23 10.82 -10.33
CA ARG A 310 -9.49 10.56 -11.04
C ARG A 310 -10.20 11.88 -11.24
N THR A 311 -10.59 12.17 -12.47
CA THR A 311 -11.27 13.42 -12.83
C THR A 311 -12.72 13.20 -13.25
N GLN A 312 -13.57 14.20 -13.09
CA GLN A 312 -14.92 14.19 -13.68
C GLN A 312 -15.25 15.62 -14.10
N GLY A 313 -15.51 15.83 -15.40
CA GLY A 313 -15.75 17.18 -15.93
C GLY A 313 -14.58 18.14 -15.70
N GLY A 314 -13.34 17.63 -15.71
CA GLY A 314 -12.12 18.41 -15.48
C GLY A 314 -11.76 18.68 -14.01
N LEU A 315 -12.62 18.30 -13.06
CA LEU A 315 -12.33 18.43 -11.62
C LEU A 315 -11.80 17.12 -11.05
N VAL A 316 -10.81 17.18 -10.16
CA VAL A 316 -10.30 16.00 -9.46
C VAL A 316 -11.33 15.56 -8.42
N VAL A 317 -11.89 14.37 -8.61
CA VAL A 317 -12.91 13.79 -7.72
C VAL A 317 -12.32 12.84 -6.68
N SER A 318 -11.16 12.24 -6.96
CA SER A 318 -10.52 11.32 -6.03
C SER A 318 -9.01 11.24 -6.25
N THR A 319 -8.24 11.11 -5.17
CA THR A 319 -6.77 10.93 -5.18
C THR A 319 -6.32 9.93 -4.11
N GLY A 320 -5.10 9.41 -4.23
CA GLY A 320 -4.44 8.67 -3.16
C GLY A 320 -3.95 7.26 -3.56
N THR A 321 -3.36 6.56 -2.59
CA THR A 321 -2.71 5.25 -2.82
C THR A 321 -3.68 4.15 -3.24
N GLY A 322 -4.97 4.25 -2.86
CA GLY A 322 -6.00 3.31 -3.30
C GLY A 322 -6.20 3.37 -4.82
N ILE A 323 -6.28 4.57 -5.39
CA ILE A 323 -6.45 4.78 -6.84
C ILE A 323 -5.23 4.29 -7.60
N GLU A 324 -4.03 4.56 -7.08
CA GLU A 324 -2.79 4.06 -7.66
C GLU A 324 -2.78 2.52 -7.75
N LYS A 325 -3.14 1.82 -6.66
CA LYS A 325 -3.21 0.35 -6.65
C LYS A 325 -4.25 -0.18 -7.62
N GLU A 326 -5.44 0.40 -7.64
CA GLU A 326 -6.52 0.00 -8.55
C GLU A 326 -6.15 0.29 -10.01
N THR A 327 -5.44 1.39 -10.28
CA THR A 327 -4.89 1.70 -11.62
C THR A 327 -3.85 0.67 -12.05
N ILE A 328 -2.90 0.31 -11.18
CA ILE A 328 -1.88 -0.70 -11.48
C ILE A 328 -2.53 -2.06 -11.73
N TYR A 329 -3.49 -2.45 -10.89
CA TYR A 329 -4.23 -3.70 -11.06
C TYR A 329 -5.03 -3.72 -12.36
N THR A 330 -5.73 -2.63 -12.68
CA THR A 330 -6.49 -2.48 -13.93
C THR A 330 -5.56 -2.52 -15.15
N ALA A 331 -4.39 -1.88 -15.08
CA ALA A 331 -3.38 -1.94 -16.14
C ALA A 331 -2.82 -3.36 -16.33
N TYR A 332 -2.62 -4.09 -15.23
CA TYR A 332 -2.18 -5.49 -15.28
C TYR A 332 -3.26 -6.40 -15.91
N ARG A 333 -4.54 -6.10 -15.67
CA ARG A 333 -5.67 -6.85 -16.26
C ARG A 333 -5.70 -6.85 -17.79
N PHE A 334 -5.11 -5.85 -18.44
CA PHE A 334 -4.92 -5.87 -19.89
C PHE A 334 -4.27 -7.17 -20.40
N PHE A 335 -3.36 -7.73 -19.59
CA PHE A 335 -2.67 -8.99 -19.88
C PHE A 335 -3.45 -10.22 -19.42
N THR A 336 -4.04 -10.19 -18.23
CA THR A 336 -4.79 -11.35 -17.69
C THR A 336 -6.13 -11.57 -18.38
N ASP A 337 -6.76 -10.55 -18.95
CA ASP A 337 -7.98 -10.75 -19.74
C ASP A 337 -7.69 -11.51 -21.07
N HIS A 338 -6.42 -11.64 -21.46
CA HIS A 338 -5.96 -12.38 -22.64
C HIS A 338 -4.90 -13.42 -22.26
N GLU A 339 -5.18 -14.27 -21.26
CA GLU A 339 -4.16 -15.09 -20.62
C GLU A 339 -3.32 -15.90 -21.62
N GLY A 340 -3.95 -16.59 -22.56
CA GLY A 340 -3.25 -17.44 -23.53
C GLY A 340 -2.28 -16.70 -24.47
N ALA A 341 -2.36 -15.36 -24.56
CA ALA A 341 -1.41 -14.57 -25.33
C ALA A 341 -0.14 -14.24 -24.53
N TRP A 342 -0.20 -14.16 -23.21
CA TRP A 342 0.89 -13.62 -22.37
C TRP A 342 1.43 -14.62 -21.37
N PHE A 343 0.61 -15.58 -20.97
CA PHE A 343 0.87 -16.55 -19.93
C PHE A 343 0.82 -17.98 -20.47
N PHE A 344 1.71 -18.82 -19.97
CA PHE A 344 1.75 -20.24 -20.26
C PHE A 344 1.61 -21.02 -18.95
N PRO A 345 0.58 -21.86 -18.79
CA PRO A 345 0.42 -22.69 -17.60
C PRO A 345 1.64 -23.58 -17.36
N ARG A 346 2.07 -23.64 -16.10
CA ARG A 346 3.21 -24.40 -15.59
C ARG A 346 2.76 -25.23 -14.39
N PHE A 347 3.69 -25.94 -13.77
CA PHE A 347 3.40 -26.80 -12.64
C PHE A 347 2.65 -26.06 -11.52
N GLY A 348 1.63 -26.68 -10.92
CA GLY A 348 0.90 -26.16 -9.76
C GLY A 348 -0.11 -25.04 -10.05
N ASN A 349 -0.77 -25.05 -11.22
CA ASN A 349 -1.76 -24.03 -11.64
C ASN A 349 -1.22 -22.58 -11.60
N LYS A 350 0.10 -22.42 -11.77
CA LYS A 350 0.75 -21.13 -11.92
C LYS A 350 1.24 -20.98 -13.34
N SER A 351 1.48 -19.74 -13.75
CA SER A 351 1.89 -19.43 -15.12
C SER A 351 3.28 -18.84 -15.18
N SER A 352 3.94 -19.09 -16.31
CA SER A 352 5.10 -18.33 -16.75
C SER A 352 4.75 -17.49 -17.99
N ILE A 353 5.73 -16.85 -18.62
CA ILE A 353 5.53 -16.07 -19.84
C ILE A 353 5.37 -16.99 -21.05
N ALA A 354 4.32 -16.76 -21.81
CA ALA A 354 4.12 -17.41 -23.11
C ALA A 354 5.17 -16.90 -24.11
N THR A 355 6.00 -17.81 -24.62
CA THR A 355 6.95 -17.52 -25.70
C THR A 355 6.36 -17.96 -27.03
N THR A 356 6.39 -17.07 -28.01
CA THR A 356 5.85 -17.34 -29.35
C THR A 356 6.85 -18.06 -30.26
N MET A 357 8.15 -17.85 -30.03
CA MET A 357 9.23 -18.38 -30.87
C MET A 357 10.36 -18.94 -30.02
N SER A 358 11.07 -19.93 -30.58
CA SER A 358 12.29 -20.45 -29.98
C SER A 358 13.43 -19.43 -30.03
N LEU A 359 14.53 -19.70 -29.32
CA LEU A 359 15.73 -18.85 -29.36
C LEU A 359 16.20 -18.54 -30.80
N ALA A 360 16.12 -19.53 -31.71
CA ALA A 360 16.50 -19.37 -33.11
C ALA A 360 15.60 -18.39 -33.88
N GLY A 361 14.33 -18.27 -33.48
CA GLY A 361 13.35 -17.35 -34.07
C GLY A 361 13.30 -15.97 -33.39
N SER A 362 14.16 -15.72 -32.39
CA SER A 362 14.10 -14.53 -31.53
C SER A 362 14.19 -13.19 -32.29
N SER A 363 14.82 -13.17 -33.46
CA SER A 363 14.94 -12.00 -34.34
C SER A 363 13.65 -11.61 -35.06
N PHE A 364 12.70 -12.54 -35.20
CA PHE A 364 11.42 -12.32 -35.89
C PHE A 364 10.30 -11.85 -34.96
N ILE A 365 10.56 -11.82 -33.65
CA ILE A 365 9.59 -11.34 -32.67
C ILE A 365 9.35 -9.85 -32.90
N SER A 366 8.09 -9.42 -32.89
CA SER A 366 7.75 -8.02 -33.15
C SER A 366 8.25 -7.11 -32.02
N THR A 367 8.57 -5.85 -32.38
CA THR A 367 8.96 -4.84 -31.39
C THR A 367 7.83 -4.56 -30.40
N ASP A 368 6.58 -4.56 -30.85
CA ASP A 368 5.42 -4.35 -29.99
C ASP A 368 5.26 -5.48 -28.96
N ARG A 369 5.45 -6.75 -29.36
CA ARG A 369 5.43 -7.89 -28.42
C ARG A 369 6.48 -7.74 -27.33
N ARG A 370 7.72 -7.44 -27.71
CA ARG A 370 8.81 -7.19 -26.74
C ARG A 370 8.48 -6.03 -25.81
N LEU A 371 8.00 -4.91 -26.35
CA LEU A 371 7.64 -3.74 -25.55
C LEU A 371 6.52 -4.05 -24.57
N ASN A 372 5.47 -4.76 -24.98
CA ASN A 372 4.38 -5.16 -24.09
C ASN A 372 4.85 -6.14 -23.00
N LEU A 373 5.86 -6.98 -23.26
CA LEU A 373 6.46 -7.82 -22.21
C LEU A 373 7.31 -7.01 -21.22
N VAL A 374 8.00 -5.96 -21.66
CA VAL A 374 8.63 -5.00 -20.75
C VAL A 374 7.56 -4.31 -19.88
N VAL A 375 6.42 -3.93 -20.46
CA VAL A 375 5.29 -3.36 -19.72
C VAL A 375 4.76 -4.36 -18.68
N LEU A 376 4.55 -5.62 -19.06
CA LEU A 376 4.11 -6.67 -18.15
C LEU A 376 5.08 -6.87 -16.98
N GLY A 377 6.39 -6.94 -17.25
CA GLY A 377 7.41 -7.06 -16.20
C GLY A 377 7.46 -5.84 -15.27
N CYS A 378 7.25 -4.64 -15.82
CA CYS A 378 7.15 -3.41 -15.04
C CYS A 378 5.92 -3.42 -14.12
N LEU A 379 4.74 -3.74 -14.65
CA LEU A 379 3.50 -3.85 -13.86
C LEU A 379 3.60 -4.93 -12.80
N THR A 380 4.21 -6.08 -13.13
CA THR A 380 4.53 -7.15 -12.16
C THR A 380 5.33 -6.59 -10.99
N SER A 381 6.36 -5.78 -11.26
CA SER A 381 7.18 -5.19 -10.21
C SER A 381 6.45 -4.11 -9.43
N LEU A 382 5.64 -3.28 -10.08
CA LEU A 382 4.79 -2.31 -9.40
C LEU A 382 3.80 -3.00 -8.46
N MET A 383 3.17 -4.10 -8.88
CA MET A 383 2.34 -4.93 -8.01
C MET A 383 3.11 -5.40 -6.78
N LEU A 384 4.30 -5.99 -6.97
CA LEU A 384 5.17 -6.43 -5.87
C LEU A 384 5.54 -5.28 -4.91
N ILE A 385 5.86 -4.10 -5.45
CA ILE A 385 6.19 -2.90 -4.67
C ILE A 385 5.03 -2.49 -3.76
N HIS A 386 3.80 -2.60 -4.24
CA HIS A 386 2.58 -2.30 -3.47
C HIS A 386 2.06 -3.48 -2.64
N GLY A 387 2.82 -4.59 -2.59
CA GLY A 387 2.49 -5.79 -1.82
C GLY A 387 1.37 -6.62 -2.43
N LEU A 388 1.14 -6.50 -3.74
CA LEU A 388 0.14 -7.25 -4.49
C LEU A 388 0.80 -8.43 -5.21
N ALA A 389 0.18 -9.60 -5.14
CA ALA A 389 0.63 -10.77 -5.88
C ALA A 389 0.23 -10.64 -7.37
N PRO A 390 1.17 -10.70 -8.32
CA PRO A 390 0.89 -10.64 -9.76
C PRO A 390 0.35 -11.98 -10.31
N ASP A 391 -0.75 -12.50 -9.76
CA ASP A 391 -1.37 -13.74 -10.26
C ASP A 391 -1.86 -13.56 -11.73
N PRO A 392 -1.67 -14.52 -12.65
CA PRO A 392 -1.30 -15.92 -12.44
C PRO A 392 0.21 -16.21 -12.43
N ILE A 393 1.09 -15.19 -12.41
CA ILE A 393 2.53 -15.42 -12.47
C ILE A 393 3.00 -16.24 -11.27
N SER A 394 3.82 -17.26 -11.57
CA SER A 394 4.44 -18.12 -10.57
C SER A 394 5.42 -17.36 -9.67
N PRO A 395 5.41 -17.61 -8.33
CA PRO A 395 6.45 -17.09 -7.44
C PRO A 395 7.85 -17.55 -7.86
N ALA A 396 7.99 -18.72 -8.50
CA ALA A 396 9.27 -19.19 -9.03
C ALA A 396 9.80 -18.32 -10.18
N LEU A 397 8.94 -17.86 -11.09
CA LEU A 397 9.36 -16.97 -12.17
C LEU A 397 9.91 -15.66 -11.62
N ILE A 398 9.27 -15.11 -10.59
CA ILE A 398 9.71 -13.88 -9.92
C ILE A 398 11.02 -14.10 -9.17
N GLN A 399 11.13 -15.19 -8.40
CA GLN A 399 12.36 -15.53 -7.68
C GLN A 399 13.55 -15.67 -8.64
N TRP A 400 13.35 -16.34 -9.78
CA TRP A 400 14.34 -16.48 -10.83
C TRP A 400 14.71 -15.12 -11.46
N ALA A 401 13.73 -14.30 -11.84
CA ALA A 401 13.96 -13.01 -12.47
C ALA A 401 14.68 -12.02 -11.54
N ILE A 402 14.28 -11.95 -10.26
CA ILE A 402 14.89 -11.10 -9.23
C ILE A 402 16.33 -11.52 -8.93
N ASN A 403 16.70 -12.78 -9.18
CA ASN A 403 18.05 -13.27 -8.94
C ASN A 403 18.88 -13.38 -10.22
N GLY A 404 18.60 -12.50 -11.20
CA GLY A 404 19.42 -12.39 -12.41
C GLY A 404 19.32 -13.60 -13.33
N CYS A 405 18.15 -14.25 -13.34
CA CYS A 405 17.88 -15.47 -14.09
C CYS A 405 18.69 -16.69 -13.63
N ASP A 406 19.14 -16.72 -12.37
CA ASP A 406 19.82 -17.86 -11.78
C ASP A 406 18.80 -18.92 -11.31
N VAL A 407 18.81 -20.09 -11.95
CA VAL A 407 17.93 -21.21 -11.57
C VAL A 407 18.22 -21.74 -10.17
N HIS A 408 19.45 -21.59 -9.66
CA HIS A 408 19.80 -22.04 -8.32
C HIS A 408 19.16 -21.20 -7.21
N SER A 409 18.63 -20.02 -7.55
CA SER A 409 17.79 -19.24 -6.63
C SER A 409 16.48 -19.93 -6.25
N LEU A 410 16.06 -20.94 -7.03
CA LEU A 410 14.97 -21.87 -6.71
C LEU A 410 15.51 -22.97 -5.78
N THR A 411 15.76 -22.58 -4.53
CA THR A 411 16.27 -23.48 -3.50
C THR A 411 15.29 -24.61 -3.17
N ARG A 412 15.79 -25.69 -2.57
CA ARG A 412 14.96 -26.83 -2.16
C ARG A 412 13.80 -26.41 -1.26
N ASP A 413 14.07 -25.50 -0.33
CA ASP A 413 13.07 -25.00 0.61
C ASP A 413 12.02 -24.13 -0.10
N PHE A 414 12.46 -23.25 -1.01
CA PHE A 414 11.55 -22.42 -1.80
C PHE A 414 10.63 -23.27 -2.70
N VAL A 415 11.19 -24.25 -3.41
CA VAL A 415 10.39 -25.18 -4.23
C VAL A 415 9.47 -26.03 -3.33
N GLY A 416 9.92 -26.41 -2.14
CA GLY A 416 9.10 -27.14 -1.18
C GLY A 416 7.94 -26.35 -0.60
N GLU A 417 8.10 -25.04 -0.42
CA GLU A 417 7.03 -24.14 0.04
C GLU A 417 5.91 -24.03 -1.00
N TRP A 418 6.28 -23.83 -2.27
CA TRP A 418 5.31 -23.49 -3.33
C TRP A 418 4.87 -24.65 -4.21
N PHE A 419 5.74 -25.64 -4.40
CA PHE A 419 5.55 -26.77 -5.31
C PHE A 419 5.99 -28.08 -4.62
N PRO A 420 5.35 -28.46 -3.49
CA PRO A 420 5.78 -29.60 -2.67
C PRO A 420 5.82 -30.91 -3.46
N GLU A 421 4.89 -31.12 -4.38
CA GLU A 421 4.86 -32.30 -5.26
C GLU A 421 6.05 -32.33 -6.23
N LEU A 422 6.43 -31.19 -6.80
CA LEU A 422 7.61 -31.10 -7.66
C LEU A 422 8.89 -31.32 -6.85
N ARG A 423 8.97 -30.77 -5.63
CA ARG A 423 10.10 -31.05 -4.74
C ARG A 423 10.23 -32.55 -4.46
N ALA A 424 9.14 -33.23 -4.11
CA ALA A 424 9.16 -34.66 -3.85
C ALA A 424 9.63 -35.44 -5.09
N LEU A 425 9.12 -35.09 -6.27
CA LEU A 425 9.53 -35.68 -7.53
C LEU A 425 11.02 -35.46 -7.84
N LEU A 426 11.59 -34.30 -7.51
CA LEU A 426 13.01 -34.01 -7.71
C LEU A 426 13.92 -34.72 -6.69
N ASP A 427 13.45 -34.86 -5.45
CA ASP A 427 14.11 -35.65 -4.43
C ASP A 427 14.15 -37.14 -4.89
N ASP A 428 13.01 -37.69 -5.34
CA ASP A 428 12.91 -39.06 -5.88
C ASP A 428 13.79 -39.26 -7.13
N TRP A 429 13.84 -38.26 -8.03
CA TRP A 429 14.72 -38.30 -9.20
C TRP A 429 16.18 -38.41 -8.77
N THR A 430 16.60 -37.56 -7.82
CA THR A 430 17.97 -37.52 -7.33
C THR A 430 18.36 -38.83 -6.64
N ASP A 431 17.45 -39.45 -5.90
CA ASP A 431 17.67 -40.70 -5.18
C ASP A 431 17.69 -41.93 -6.10
N CYS A 432 16.91 -41.91 -7.19
CA CYS A 432 16.89 -42.94 -8.22
C CYS A 432 18.26 -43.12 -8.91
N GLY A 433 19.01 -42.03 -9.07
CA GLY A 433 20.35 -42.06 -9.69
C GLY A 433 20.33 -42.38 -11.19
N PRO A 434 21.51 -42.51 -11.84
CA PRO A 434 21.59 -42.68 -13.30
C PRO A 434 21.09 -44.05 -13.80
N GLY A 435 21.13 -45.08 -12.94
CA GLY A 435 20.72 -46.45 -13.30
C GLY A 435 19.34 -46.88 -12.78
N GLY A 436 18.65 -46.03 -12.03
CA GLY A 436 17.36 -46.38 -11.45
C GLY A 436 16.19 -46.28 -12.43
N ASP A 437 15.05 -46.81 -11.98
CA ASP A 437 13.80 -46.86 -12.72
C ASP A 437 13.21 -45.47 -12.95
N LEU A 438 12.81 -45.22 -14.20
CA LEU A 438 12.30 -43.93 -14.64
C LEU A 438 10.79 -43.91 -14.91
N GLU A 439 10.10 -45.05 -14.84
CA GLU A 439 8.64 -45.13 -15.03
C GLU A 439 7.86 -44.12 -14.15
N PRO A 440 8.22 -43.89 -12.86
CA PRO A 440 7.51 -42.90 -12.03
C PRO A 440 7.53 -41.45 -12.58
N PHE A 441 8.49 -41.10 -13.43
CA PHE A 441 8.66 -39.75 -13.99
C PHE A 441 7.99 -39.58 -15.36
N GLN A 442 7.39 -40.64 -15.92
CA GLN A 442 6.88 -40.64 -17.29
C GLN A 442 5.91 -39.49 -17.56
N THR A 443 4.95 -39.25 -16.66
CA THR A 443 3.96 -38.18 -16.80
C THR A 443 4.61 -36.80 -16.80
N HIS A 444 5.58 -36.56 -15.92
CA HIS A 444 6.29 -35.28 -15.86
C HIS A 444 7.09 -35.03 -17.14
N LEU A 445 7.85 -36.03 -17.60
CA LEU A 445 8.66 -35.93 -18.81
C LEU A 445 7.80 -35.70 -20.07
N ALA A 446 6.66 -36.39 -20.16
CA ALA A 446 5.73 -36.22 -21.27
C ALA A 446 5.11 -34.81 -21.29
N ILE A 447 4.67 -34.31 -20.13
CA ILE A 447 3.96 -33.01 -20.05
C ILE A 447 4.91 -31.83 -20.24
N TYR A 448 6.07 -31.83 -19.57
CA TYR A 448 6.91 -30.63 -19.51
C TYR A 448 8.07 -30.66 -20.50
N HIS A 449 8.57 -31.84 -20.86
CA HIS A 449 9.72 -31.98 -21.76
C HIS A 449 9.37 -32.55 -23.14
N ASP A 450 8.13 -33.01 -23.35
CA ASP A 450 7.71 -33.75 -24.55
C ASP A 450 8.65 -34.94 -24.84
N MET A 451 9.04 -35.65 -23.77
CA MET A 451 10.02 -36.73 -23.82
C MET A 451 9.46 -38.05 -23.32
N GLN A 452 9.87 -39.14 -23.97
CA GLN A 452 9.65 -40.50 -23.47
C GLN A 452 10.80 -40.94 -22.55
N VAL A 453 10.47 -41.69 -21.51
CA VAL A 453 11.43 -42.28 -20.56
C VAL A 453 12.56 -43.05 -21.26
N ALA A 454 12.24 -43.75 -22.36
CA ALA A 454 13.21 -44.53 -23.13
C ALA A 454 14.43 -43.72 -23.58
N SER A 455 14.26 -42.42 -23.87
CA SER A 455 15.32 -41.51 -24.32
C SER A 455 16.38 -41.21 -23.24
N LEU A 456 16.10 -41.51 -21.97
CA LEU A 456 16.99 -41.24 -20.83
C LEU A 456 17.60 -42.52 -20.21
N ARG A 457 17.43 -43.69 -20.85
CA ARG A 457 17.92 -44.98 -20.33
C ARG A 457 19.45 -45.09 -20.30
N THR A 458 20.17 -44.36 -21.14
CA THR A 458 21.63 -44.40 -21.24
C THR A 458 22.31 -43.20 -20.58
N ARG A 459 21.63 -42.51 -19.66
CA ARG A 459 22.17 -41.35 -18.93
C ARG A 459 23.33 -41.75 -18.02
N ASP A 460 24.37 -40.94 -18.00
CA ASP A 460 25.42 -41.04 -16.98
C ASP A 460 25.08 -40.17 -15.76
N LEU A 461 25.96 -40.17 -14.75
CA LEU A 461 25.74 -39.40 -13.53
C LEU A 461 25.66 -37.89 -13.78
N VAL A 462 26.48 -37.36 -14.69
CA VAL A 462 26.55 -35.92 -14.98
C VAL A 462 25.28 -35.46 -15.68
N HIS A 463 24.83 -36.20 -16.69
CA HIS A 463 23.57 -35.97 -17.37
C HIS A 463 22.41 -36.06 -16.37
N HIS A 464 22.33 -37.13 -15.56
CA HIS A 464 21.25 -37.31 -14.60
C HIS A 464 21.13 -36.14 -13.60
N GLN A 465 22.28 -35.64 -13.11
CA GLN A 465 22.32 -34.48 -12.21
C GLN A 465 21.91 -33.18 -12.91
N ALA A 466 22.42 -32.95 -14.13
CA ALA A 466 22.09 -31.75 -14.91
C ALA A 466 20.61 -31.74 -15.33
N PHE A 467 20.04 -32.90 -15.60
CA PHE A 467 18.63 -33.03 -15.99
C PHE A 467 17.67 -32.61 -14.87
N ALA A 468 18.05 -32.79 -13.59
CA ALA A 468 17.23 -32.29 -12.47
C ALA A 468 17.07 -30.76 -12.50
N LEU A 469 18.12 -30.02 -12.91
CA LEU A 469 18.03 -28.57 -13.10
C LEU A 469 17.10 -28.22 -14.27
N ASP A 470 17.17 -29.00 -15.36
CA ASP A 470 16.29 -28.84 -16.51
C ASP A 470 14.82 -29.11 -16.16
N MET A 471 14.55 -30.13 -15.33
CA MET A 471 13.21 -30.43 -14.81
C MET A 471 12.63 -29.25 -14.02
N VAL A 472 13.40 -28.67 -13.10
CA VAL A 472 12.98 -27.46 -12.36
C VAL A 472 12.71 -26.30 -13.30
N TYR A 473 13.67 -26.01 -14.18
CA TYR A 473 13.59 -24.85 -15.08
C TYR A 473 12.40 -24.98 -16.04
N THR A 474 12.20 -26.14 -16.64
CA THR A 474 11.15 -26.37 -17.61
C THR A 474 9.77 -26.47 -16.95
N ALA A 475 9.67 -27.10 -15.78
CA ALA A 475 8.42 -27.20 -15.06
C ALA A 475 7.92 -25.85 -14.51
N LEU A 476 8.82 -24.94 -14.11
CA LEU A 476 8.47 -23.69 -13.42
C LEU A 476 8.67 -22.41 -14.23
N ILE A 477 9.68 -22.38 -15.13
CA ILE A 477 10.12 -21.16 -15.82
C ILE A 477 9.79 -21.24 -17.31
N SER A 478 10.52 -22.02 -18.11
CA SER A 478 10.30 -22.03 -19.56
C SER A 478 10.95 -23.23 -20.24
N THR A 479 10.48 -23.58 -21.43
CA THR A 479 11.20 -24.48 -22.35
C THR A 479 12.27 -23.75 -23.15
N GLN A 480 12.29 -22.40 -23.09
CA GLN A 480 13.27 -21.56 -23.76
C GLN A 480 14.30 -21.03 -22.77
N PRO A 481 15.56 -20.84 -23.19
CA PRO A 481 16.60 -20.32 -22.31
C PRO A 481 16.37 -18.84 -21.94
N ALA A 482 17.00 -18.40 -20.85
CA ALA A 482 16.86 -17.04 -20.31
C ALA A 482 17.14 -15.91 -21.31
N GLN A 483 18.03 -16.17 -22.29
CA GLN A 483 18.44 -15.22 -23.32
C GLN A 483 17.39 -15.03 -24.43
N GLN A 484 16.31 -15.81 -24.42
CA GLN A 484 15.22 -15.65 -25.38
C GLN A 484 14.60 -14.24 -25.25
N SER A 485 14.29 -13.62 -26.39
CA SER A 485 14.02 -12.17 -26.44
C SER A 485 12.72 -11.74 -25.74
N GLU A 486 11.74 -12.63 -25.59
CA GLU A 486 10.51 -12.37 -24.82
C GLU A 486 10.76 -12.47 -23.31
N LEU A 487 11.44 -13.52 -22.85
CA LEU A 487 11.82 -13.67 -21.43
C LEU A 487 12.72 -12.53 -20.96
N SER A 488 13.75 -12.20 -21.74
CA SER A 488 14.64 -11.07 -21.43
C SER A 488 13.91 -9.72 -21.46
N SER A 489 12.90 -9.52 -22.32
CA SER A 489 12.07 -8.32 -22.32
C SER A 489 11.24 -8.22 -21.03
N PHE A 490 10.61 -9.32 -20.61
CA PHE A 490 9.92 -9.38 -19.33
C PHE A 490 10.85 -9.07 -18.15
N VAL A 491 12.02 -9.73 -18.08
CA VAL A 491 13.02 -9.50 -17.03
C VAL A 491 13.52 -8.05 -17.05
N THR A 492 13.68 -7.43 -18.22
CA THR A 492 14.03 -6.00 -18.34
C THR A 492 12.99 -5.12 -17.66
N GLY A 493 11.70 -5.40 -17.85
CA GLY A 493 10.62 -4.73 -17.15
C GLY A 493 10.68 -4.97 -15.64
N VAL A 494 10.96 -6.20 -15.21
CA VAL A 494 11.06 -6.55 -13.78
C VAL A 494 12.17 -5.77 -13.07
N ARG A 495 13.27 -5.46 -13.76
CA ARG A 495 14.40 -4.75 -13.15
C ARG A 495 14.10 -3.29 -12.78
N LEU A 496 13.16 -2.64 -13.49
CA LEU A 496 12.85 -1.21 -13.34
C LEU A 496 14.11 -0.33 -13.30
N GLY A 497 15.06 -0.60 -14.20
CA GLY A 497 16.35 0.07 -14.24
C GLY A 497 16.22 1.59 -14.39
N CYS A 498 16.87 2.34 -13.50
CA CYS A 498 16.90 3.80 -13.58
C CYS A 498 18.29 4.30 -14.01
N ARG A 499 18.33 5.50 -14.62
CA ARG A 499 19.59 6.13 -15.08
C ARG A 499 20.64 6.38 -13.99
N ASN A 500 20.24 6.46 -12.72
CA ASN A 500 21.15 6.56 -11.58
C ASN A 500 21.70 5.20 -11.11
N GLY A 501 21.41 4.13 -11.83
CA GLY A 501 21.84 2.77 -11.52
C GLY A 501 21.02 2.09 -10.42
N PHE A 502 19.82 2.59 -10.10
CA PHE A 502 18.86 1.85 -9.29
C PHE A 502 18.34 0.60 -10.04
N ASP A 503 18.18 -0.50 -9.30
CA ASP A 503 17.70 -1.80 -9.79
C ASP A 503 16.78 -2.42 -8.71
N PHE A 504 15.51 -2.68 -9.06
CA PHE A 504 14.51 -3.19 -8.11
C PHE A 504 14.90 -4.53 -7.48
N PRO A 505 15.33 -5.54 -8.24
CA PRO A 505 15.92 -6.76 -7.73
C PRO A 505 16.96 -6.60 -6.61
N GLU A 506 17.84 -5.60 -6.64
CA GLU A 506 18.82 -5.38 -5.57
C GLU A 506 18.16 -4.99 -4.23
N VAL A 507 17.06 -4.23 -4.30
CA VAL A 507 16.25 -3.86 -3.14
C VAL A 507 15.57 -5.10 -2.56
N VAL A 508 14.96 -5.92 -3.40
CA VAL A 508 14.26 -7.14 -2.95
C VAL A 508 15.22 -8.17 -2.35
N ARG A 509 16.43 -8.35 -2.92
CA ARG A 509 17.45 -9.23 -2.32
C ARG A 509 17.95 -8.72 -0.97
N SER A 510 17.83 -7.41 -0.70
CA SER A 510 18.19 -6.77 0.58
C SER A 510 17.00 -6.71 1.57
N TYR A 511 15.89 -7.39 1.26
CA TYR A 511 14.72 -7.43 2.12
C TYR A 511 14.99 -8.18 3.44
N THR A 512 14.53 -7.61 4.56
CA THR A 512 14.81 -8.14 5.89
C THR A 512 14.16 -9.50 6.13
N GLY A 513 14.87 -10.41 6.82
CA GLY A 513 14.32 -11.69 7.27
C GLY A 513 14.42 -12.84 6.28
N GLY A 514 15.34 -12.77 5.31
CA GLY A 514 15.64 -13.87 4.37
C GLY A 514 15.65 -13.49 2.89
N GLY A 515 15.69 -12.19 2.56
CA GLY A 515 15.86 -11.70 1.19
C GLY A 515 14.63 -11.92 0.30
N SER A 516 14.86 -12.24 -0.97
CA SER A 516 13.79 -12.32 -1.98
C SER A 516 12.78 -13.44 -1.72
N ALA A 517 13.21 -14.58 -1.18
CA ALA A 517 12.32 -15.69 -0.87
C ALA A 517 11.28 -15.29 0.19
N THR A 518 11.72 -14.65 1.28
CA THR A 518 10.83 -14.15 2.34
C THR A 518 9.91 -13.04 1.83
N PHE A 519 10.42 -12.15 0.96
CA PHE A 519 9.60 -11.12 0.34
C PHE A 519 8.47 -11.72 -0.50
N ILE A 520 8.78 -12.71 -1.34
CA ILE A 520 7.79 -13.43 -2.18
C ILE A 520 6.82 -14.23 -1.31
N SER A 521 7.32 -14.97 -0.31
CA SER A 521 6.51 -15.67 0.71
C SER A 521 5.45 -14.76 1.30
N ARG A 522 5.85 -13.56 1.76
CA ARG A 522 4.92 -12.58 2.35
C ARG A 522 3.87 -12.04 1.38
N ILE A 523 4.21 -11.86 0.10
CA ILE A 523 3.27 -11.34 -0.89
C ILE A 523 2.24 -12.41 -1.27
N TRP A 524 2.65 -13.63 -1.56
CA TRP A 524 1.70 -14.67 -1.97
C TRP A 524 0.90 -15.22 -0.80
N THR A 525 1.42 -15.20 0.43
CA THR A 525 0.61 -15.53 1.63
C THR A 525 -0.45 -14.48 1.96
N SER A 526 -0.46 -13.34 1.27
CA SER A 526 -1.49 -12.31 1.41
C SER A 526 -2.67 -12.48 0.44
N LEU A 527 -2.61 -13.48 -0.46
CA LEU A 527 -3.72 -13.89 -1.30
C LEU A 527 -4.88 -14.43 -0.46
N ILE A 528 -6.08 -13.94 -0.73
CA ILE A 528 -7.28 -14.33 -0.02
C ILE A 528 -7.82 -15.63 -0.61
N HIS A 529 -7.77 -16.72 0.16
CA HIS A 529 -8.32 -18.02 -0.21
C HIS A 529 -9.70 -18.28 0.39
N ASP A 530 -9.98 -17.64 1.52
CA ASP A 530 -11.22 -17.80 2.29
C ASP A 530 -11.33 -16.68 3.34
N PHE A 531 -12.37 -16.76 4.18
CA PHE A 531 -12.55 -15.85 5.30
C PHE A 531 -11.43 -15.95 6.36
N ALA A 532 -10.89 -17.15 6.61
CA ALA A 532 -9.85 -17.36 7.61
C ALA A 532 -8.58 -16.55 7.29
N THR A 533 -8.33 -16.31 6.00
CA THR A 533 -7.22 -15.48 5.52
C THR A 533 -7.35 -14.01 5.94
N ILE A 534 -8.55 -13.42 5.87
CA ILE A 534 -8.77 -12.00 6.20
C ILE A 534 -9.07 -11.77 7.69
N GLN A 535 -9.52 -12.80 8.40
CA GLN A 535 -9.96 -12.72 9.79
C GLN A 535 -8.94 -12.06 10.75
N PRO A 536 -7.63 -12.35 10.69
CA PRO A 536 -6.64 -11.72 11.57
C PRO A 536 -6.48 -10.21 11.36
N TYR A 537 -6.91 -9.72 10.20
CA TYR A 537 -6.78 -8.34 9.75
C TYR A 537 -8.08 -7.56 9.88
N LEU A 538 -9.15 -8.17 10.40
CA LEU A 538 -10.50 -7.60 10.43
C LEU A 538 -10.96 -7.33 11.87
N SER A 539 -11.25 -6.07 12.16
CA SER A 539 -11.87 -5.62 13.40
C SER A 539 -13.29 -5.13 13.13
N ILE A 540 -14.29 -5.79 13.71
CA ILE A 540 -15.71 -5.46 13.52
C ILE A 540 -16.26 -4.94 14.85
N PHE A 541 -16.82 -3.73 14.83
CA PHE A 541 -17.43 -3.07 15.97
C PHE A 541 -18.94 -2.94 15.74
N GLY A 542 -19.71 -3.65 16.56
CA GLY A 542 -21.17 -3.51 16.62
C GLY A 542 -21.62 -2.19 17.26
N LEU A 543 -22.93 -1.99 17.33
CA LEU A 543 -23.52 -0.85 18.02
C LEU A 543 -23.41 -1.03 19.55
N THR A 544 -23.03 0.03 20.24
CA THR A 544 -23.13 0.10 21.71
C THR A 544 -24.59 0.21 22.16
N SER A 545 -24.90 -0.16 23.40
CA SER A 545 -26.26 -0.01 23.96
C SER A 545 -26.77 1.44 23.89
N ARG A 546 -25.88 2.43 24.03
CA ARG A 546 -26.20 3.86 23.86
C ARG A 546 -26.53 4.23 22.42
N GLN A 547 -25.85 3.62 21.44
CA GLN A 547 -26.17 3.85 20.04
C GLN A 547 -27.49 3.18 19.66
N LEU A 548 -27.77 1.99 20.20
CA LEU A 548 -29.05 1.30 20.01
C LEU A 548 -30.25 2.13 20.52
N SER A 549 -30.12 2.82 21.66
CA SER A 549 -31.20 3.70 22.16
C SER A 549 -31.52 4.88 21.25
N ASN A 550 -30.62 5.24 20.32
CA ASN A 550 -30.86 6.34 19.37
C ASN A 550 -31.77 5.95 18.20
N PHE A 551 -32.13 4.66 18.06
CA PHE A 551 -32.99 4.17 16.98
C PHE A 551 -34.49 4.13 17.35
N ALA A 552 -34.89 4.72 18.49
CA ALA A 552 -36.27 4.70 19.01
C ALA A 552 -36.85 3.26 19.09
N ASP A 553 -38.18 3.11 19.07
CA ASP A 553 -38.88 1.82 19.15
C ASP A 553 -38.53 0.83 18.01
N SER A 554 -37.91 1.33 16.93
CA SER A 554 -37.49 0.54 15.77
C SER A 554 -36.25 -0.32 16.03
N ALA A 555 -35.53 -0.12 17.15
CA ALA A 555 -34.37 -0.92 17.51
C ALA A 555 -34.70 -2.40 17.85
N SER A 556 -35.96 -2.69 18.18
CA SER A 556 -36.42 -4.01 18.64
C SER A 556 -36.12 -5.14 17.65
N SER A 557 -36.10 -4.87 16.33
CA SER A 557 -35.86 -5.89 15.30
C SER A 557 -34.41 -6.34 15.16
N ILE A 558 -33.46 -5.53 15.63
CA ILE A 558 -32.04 -5.86 15.69
C ILE A 558 -31.56 -6.11 17.12
N GLN A 559 -32.44 -5.99 18.11
CA GLN A 559 -32.11 -6.19 19.52
C GLN A 559 -31.77 -7.66 19.77
N GLY A 560 -30.55 -7.92 20.26
CA GLY A 560 -30.03 -9.28 20.47
C GLY A 560 -29.39 -9.90 19.23
N MET A 561 -29.38 -9.22 18.09
CA MET A 561 -28.61 -9.64 16.91
C MET A 561 -27.13 -9.32 17.10
N ASP A 562 -26.27 -10.31 16.90
CA ASP A 562 -24.83 -10.07 16.81
C ASP A 562 -24.48 -9.56 15.40
N LEU A 563 -24.35 -8.25 15.28
CA LEU A 563 -24.00 -7.57 14.04
C LEU A 563 -22.59 -7.93 13.54
N CYS A 564 -21.68 -8.31 14.44
CA CYS A 564 -20.37 -8.79 14.05
C CYS A 564 -20.49 -10.15 13.38
N ASP A 565 -21.26 -11.07 13.97
CA ASP A 565 -21.50 -12.39 13.41
C ASP A 565 -22.27 -12.34 12.09
N LEU A 566 -23.17 -11.37 11.91
CA LEU A 566 -23.86 -11.17 10.64
C LEU A 566 -22.88 -10.91 9.50
N LEU A 567 -21.93 -9.98 9.68
CA LEU A 567 -20.94 -9.70 8.65
C LEU A 567 -19.98 -10.89 8.47
N ARG A 568 -19.58 -11.57 9.55
CA ARG A 568 -18.75 -12.79 9.45
C ARG A 568 -19.44 -13.87 8.63
N LYS A 569 -20.73 -14.13 8.87
CA LYS A 569 -21.52 -15.10 8.10
C LYS A 569 -21.58 -14.73 6.63
N PHE A 570 -21.82 -13.46 6.31
CA PHE A 570 -21.79 -12.99 4.93
C PHE A 570 -20.43 -13.30 4.27
N LEU A 571 -19.33 -12.97 4.93
CA LEU A 571 -17.97 -13.18 4.41
C LEU A 571 -17.57 -14.66 4.32
N GLN A 572 -18.14 -15.52 5.15
CA GLN A 572 -17.94 -16.97 5.09
C GLN A 572 -18.81 -17.66 4.02
N GLY A 573 -19.87 -17.00 3.56
CA GLY A 573 -20.78 -17.54 2.56
C GLY A 573 -20.14 -17.63 1.17
N SER A 574 -20.75 -18.44 0.31
CA SER A 574 -20.40 -18.57 -1.11
C SER A 574 -21.64 -18.37 -1.99
N GLY A 575 -21.42 -18.13 -3.28
CA GLY A 575 -22.49 -17.95 -4.25
C GLY A 575 -23.27 -16.66 -4.11
N ALA A 576 -24.23 -16.46 -5.02
CA ALA A 576 -25.12 -15.30 -5.07
C ALA A 576 -26.27 -15.45 -4.05
N PRO A 577 -26.49 -14.50 -3.11
CA PRO A 577 -27.63 -14.55 -2.19
C PRO A 577 -28.99 -14.47 -2.90
N CYS A 578 -29.06 -13.66 -3.95
CA CYS A 578 -30.21 -13.47 -4.83
C CYS A 578 -29.70 -13.46 -6.28
N ARG A 579 -29.77 -14.60 -6.97
CA ARG A 579 -29.10 -14.77 -8.27
C ARG A 579 -29.75 -13.91 -9.35
N ARG A 580 -31.08 -13.89 -9.42
CA ARG A 580 -31.83 -13.13 -10.43
C ARG A 580 -31.63 -11.63 -10.27
N LEU A 581 -31.67 -11.12 -9.03
CA LEU A 581 -31.40 -9.70 -8.77
C LEU A 581 -29.94 -9.34 -9.07
N LEU A 582 -28.99 -10.21 -8.73
CA LEU A 582 -27.59 -9.97 -9.02
C LEU A 582 -27.32 -9.94 -10.54
N ASP A 583 -27.86 -10.91 -11.30
CA ASP A 583 -27.68 -10.98 -12.75
C ASP A 583 -28.21 -9.72 -13.46
N GLN A 584 -29.27 -9.10 -12.95
CA GLN A 584 -29.78 -7.81 -13.44
C GLN A 584 -28.85 -6.64 -13.12
N ALA A 585 -28.11 -6.71 -12.01
CA ALA A 585 -27.23 -5.63 -11.55
C ALA A 585 -25.82 -5.71 -12.15
N ILE A 586 -25.31 -6.91 -12.47
CA ILE A 586 -23.97 -7.15 -13.04
C ILE A 586 -23.62 -6.20 -14.20
N PRO A 587 -24.51 -5.92 -15.19
CA PRO A 587 -24.20 -4.99 -16.29
C PRO A 587 -23.85 -3.57 -15.84
N HIS A 588 -24.28 -3.17 -14.64
CA HIS A 588 -24.06 -1.84 -14.06
C HIS A 588 -22.91 -1.82 -13.04
N LEU A 589 -22.35 -2.99 -12.69
CA LEU A 589 -21.26 -3.12 -11.74
C LEU A 589 -19.91 -3.08 -12.46
N SER A 590 -18.85 -2.83 -11.68
CA SER A 590 -17.50 -2.76 -12.22
C SER A 590 -17.08 -4.08 -12.86
N LYS A 591 -16.53 -4.00 -14.08
CA LYS A 591 -15.91 -5.12 -14.78
C LYS A 591 -14.66 -5.65 -14.07
N LEU A 592 -14.17 -4.91 -13.05
CA LEU A 592 -13.04 -5.33 -12.22
C LEU A 592 -13.36 -6.57 -11.36
N ILE A 593 -14.64 -6.87 -11.13
CA ILE A 593 -15.11 -8.00 -10.34
C ILE A 593 -15.22 -9.25 -11.23
N ARG A 594 -14.64 -10.37 -10.78
CA ARG A 594 -14.68 -11.67 -11.46
C ARG A 594 -15.92 -12.46 -11.04
N TRP A 595 -17.07 -12.14 -11.63
CA TRP A 595 -18.34 -12.78 -11.30
C TRP A 595 -18.38 -14.29 -11.58
N GLU A 596 -17.48 -14.78 -12.43
CA GLU A 596 -17.27 -16.21 -12.65
C GLU A 596 -16.75 -16.96 -11.42
N GLU A 597 -16.10 -16.26 -10.48
CA GLU A 597 -15.59 -16.83 -9.22
C GLU A 597 -16.64 -16.80 -8.09
N ILE A 598 -17.88 -16.38 -8.35
CA ILE A 598 -18.87 -16.08 -7.28
C ILE A 598 -19.13 -17.25 -6.31
N ASP A 599 -18.98 -18.48 -6.79
CA ASP A 599 -19.22 -19.69 -6.00
C ASP A 599 -17.97 -20.13 -5.21
N GLU A 600 -16.82 -19.48 -5.40
CA GLU A 600 -15.60 -19.73 -4.63
C GLU A 600 -15.72 -19.19 -3.20
N ALA A 601 -15.19 -19.92 -2.22
CA ALA A 601 -15.13 -19.47 -0.82
C ALA A 601 -14.31 -18.18 -0.63
N ALA A 602 -13.40 -17.88 -1.55
CA ALA A 602 -12.60 -16.67 -1.56
C ALA A 602 -13.39 -15.43 -2.01
N PHE A 603 -14.49 -15.59 -2.74
CA PHE A 603 -15.09 -14.50 -3.51
C PHE A 603 -15.60 -13.35 -2.63
N ARG A 604 -16.45 -13.64 -1.63
CA ARG A 604 -17.01 -12.59 -0.76
C ARG A 604 -15.93 -11.91 0.10
N PRO A 605 -14.95 -12.63 0.69
CA PRO A 605 -13.78 -12.03 1.32
C PRO A 605 -12.95 -11.13 0.39
N LYS A 606 -12.66 -11.58 -0.85
CA LYS A 606 -11.96 -10.79 -1.87
C LYS A 606 -12.76 -9.52 -2.22
N LEU A 607 -14.07 -9.66 -2.45
CA LEU A 607 -14.98 -8.56 -2.78
C LEU A 607 -14.97 -7.50 -1.68
N PHE A 608 -15.10 -7.92 -0.42
CA PHE A 608 -15.01 -7.04 0.73
C PHE A 608 -13.64 -6.35 0.81
N CYS A 609 -12.54 -7.12 0.78
CA CYS A 609 -11.19 -6.56 0.86
C CYS A 609 -10.94 -5.54 -0.26
N TYR A 610 -11.43 -5.80 -1.47
CA TYR A 610 -11.31 -4.89 -2.60
C TYR A 610 -12.08 -3.59 -2.34
N ALA A 611 -13.33 -3.68 -1.90
CA ALA A 611 -14.11 -2.50 -1.53
C ALA A 611 -13.44 -1.66 -0.41
N VAL A 612 -12.80 -2.32 0.57
CA VAL A 612 -12.18 -1.64 1.72
C VAL A 612 -10.80 -1.08 1.43
N THR A 613 -10.01 -1.71 0.58
CA THR A 613 -8.58 -1.38 0.41
C THR A 613 -8.22 -0.87 -0.98
N GLY A 614 -9.13 -0.99 -1.95
CA GLY A 614 -8.83 -0.77 -3.37
C GLY A 614 -8.00 -1.91 -3.98
N SER A 615 -7.88 -3.06 -3.31
CA SER A 615 -7.23 -4.25 -3.86
C SER A 615 -7.82 -5.56 -3.33
N PRO A 616 -7.86 -6.65 -4.12
CA PRO A 616 -8.38 -7.94 -3.66
C PRO A 616 -7.38 -8.74 -2.80
N HIS A 617 -6.38 -8.08 -2.21
CA HIS A 617 -5.29 -8.70 -1.45
C HIS A 617 -5.17 -8.10 -0.05
N VAL A 618 -4.75 -8.90 0.92
CA VAL A 618 -4.41 -8.36 2.25
C VAL A 618 -3.09 -7.61 2.17
N GLU A 619 -3.04 -6.41 2.73
CA GLU A 619 -1.79 -5.68 2.87
C GLU A 619 -0.98 -6.21 4.06
N TRP A 620 0.12 -6.91 3.78
CA TRP A 620 1.00 -7.48 4.80
C TRP A 620 1.94 -6.46 5.44
N ALA A 621 2.05 -5.26 4.87
CA ALA A 621 2.99 -4.24 5.31
C ALA A 621 2.70 -3.71 6.72
N ASP A 622 1.46 -3.76 7.20
CA ASP A 622 1.09 -3.09 8.45
C ASP A 622 0.01 -3.86 9.22
N VAL A 623 0.43 -4.80 10.07
CA VAL A 623 -0.47 -5.53 10.99
C VAL A 623 -1.19 -4.56 11.96
N GLU A 624 -0.64 -3.35 12.16
CA GLU A 624 -1.28 -2.30 12.97
C GLU A 624 -2.41 -1.57 12.21
N GLN A 625 -2.51 -1.69 10.88
CA GLN A 625 -3.61 -1.15 10.07
C GLN A 625 -4.60 -2.24 9.65
N GLN A 626 -5.36 -2.71 10.64
CA GLN A 626 -6.49 -3.60 10.42
C GLN A 626 -7.58 -2.93 9.57
N MET A 627 -8.29 -3.72 8.78
CA MET A 627 -9.57 -3.31 8.22
C MET A 627 -10.55 -3.14 9.38
N VAL A 628 -11.10 -1.94 9.52
CA VAL A 628 -12.01 -1.61 10.62
C VAL A 628 -13.42 -1.42 10.09
N VAL A 629 -14.38 -2.17 10.63
CA VAL A 629 -15.78 -2.05 10.30
C VAL A 629 -16.55 -1.52 11.51
N HIS A 630 -17.31 -0.45 11.32
CA HIS A 630 -18.22 0.08 12.31
C HIS A 630 -19.67 -0.05 11.82
N TRP A 631 -20.52 -0.65 12.64
CA TRP A 631 -21.96 -0.46 12.53
C TRP A 631 -22.32 0.91 13.12
N VAL A 632 -23.02 1.74 12.36
CA VAL A 632 -23.27 3.15 12.72
C VAL A 632 -24.74 3.49 12.77
N GLY A 633 -25.09 4.46 13.60
CA GLY A 633 -26.44 5.01 13.74
C GLY A 633 -26.56 6.47 13.32
N PRO A 634 -27.77 7.05 13.37
CA PRO A 634 -28.10 8.35 12.77
C PRO A 634 -27.25 9.54 13.26
N ASN A 635 -26.65 9.41 14.44
CA ASN A 635 -25.85 10.45 15.08
C ASN A 635 -24.35 10.32 14.83
N ASP A 636 -23.90 9.35 14.02
CA ASP A 636 -22.48 9.16 13.72
C ASP A 636 -22.02 10.16 12.64
N THR A 637 -21.38 11.24 13.07
CA THR A 637 -20.85 12.27 12.16
C THR A 637 -19.65 11.75 11.35
N ALA A 638 -18.96 10.70 11.80
CA ALA A 638 -17.85 10.13 11.04
C ALA A 638 -18.33 9.28 9.85
N TYR A 639 -19.63 8.97 9.73
CA TYR A 639 -20.22 8.40 8.53
C TYR A 639 -20.42 9.46 7.44
N TYR A 640 -21.02 10.60 7.79
CA TYR A 640 -21.22 11.73 6.88
C TYR A 640 -21.44 13.01 7.70
N ASP A 641 -20.81 14.13 7.32
CA ASP A 641 -20.85 15.35 8.14
C ASP A 641 -22.21 16.05 8.08
N ASP A 642 -22.78 16.21 6.87
CA ASP A 642 -24.09 16.84 6.68
C ASP A 642 -25.23 15.97 7.24
N PRO A 643 -26.03 16.45 8.21
CA PRO A 643 -27.10 15.66 8.82
C PRO A 643 -28.21 15.21 7.86
N ILE A 644 -28.55 16.03 6.87
CA ILE A 644 -29.66 15.75 5.94
C ILE A 644 -29.24 14.66 4.95
N ALA A 645 -28.08 14.83 4.31
CA ALA A 645 -27.47 13.82 3.46
C ALA A 645 -27.17 12.53 4.23
N ARG A 646 -26.67 12.63 5.48
CA ARG A 646 -26.45 11.48 6.37
C ARG A 646 -27.71 10.65 6.53
N ALA A 647 -28.82 11.26 6.95
CA ALA A 647 -30.09 10.56 7.15
C ALA A 647 -30.56 9.88 5.85
N ARG A 648 -30.43 10.57 4.71
CA ARG A 648 -30.79 10.04 3.40
C ARG A 648 -29.93 8.83 2.99
N PHE A 649 -28.61 8.94 3.09
CA PHE A 649 -27.69 7.85 2.75
C PHE A 649 -27.87 6.64 3.65
N MET A 650 -28.12 6.86 4.95
CA MET A 650 -28.43 5.78 5.89
C MET A 650 -29.74 5.09 5.55
N GLN A 651 -30.78 5.83 5.14
CA GLN A 651 -32.07 5.26 4.73
C GLN A 651 -31.92 4.39 3.48
N TYR A 652 -31.13 4.84 2.50
CA TYR A 652 -30.83 4.08 1.28
C TYR A 652 -29.80 2.95 1.49
N GLY A 653 -29.27 2.78 2.70
CA GLY A 653 -28.33 1.70 3.00
C GLY A 653 -26.95 1.87 2.37
N GLN A 654 -26.52 3.11 2.08
CA GLN A 654 -25.20 3.34 1.49
C GLN A 654 -24.10 3.05 2.51
N ILE A 655 -23.11 2.24 2.15
CA ILE A 655 -21.95 1.97 3.00
C ILE A 655 -20.86 3.00 2.68
N ALA A 656 -20.30 3.63 3.73
CA ALA A 656 -19.21 4.58 3.55
C ALA A 656 -17.86 3.85 3.63
N PHE A 657 -17.10 3.87 2.52
CA PHE A 657 -15.77 3.26 2.40
C PHE A 657 -14.68 4.33 2.44
N ARG A 658 -13.72 4.18 3.35
CA ARG A 658 -12.53 5.04 3.46
C ARG A 658 -11.30 4.19 3.17
N THR A 659 -10.99 4.00 1.89
CA THR A 659 -9.94 3.05 1.46
C THR A 659 -8.55 3.40 1.97
N CYS A 660 -8.21 4.69 2.00
CA CYS A 660 -6.95 5.19 2.58
C CYS A 660 -6.79 4.88 4.08
N PHE A 661 -7.89 4.65 4.79
CA PHE A 661 -7.91 4.32 6.22
C PHE A 661 -8.40 2.90 6.50
N LYS A 662 -8.65 2.10 5.45
CA LYS A 662 -9.18 0.73 5.53
C LYS A 662 -10.41 0.64 6.44
N THR A 663 -11.25 1.68 6.44
CA THR A 663 -12.38 1.80 7.35
C THR A 663 -13.70 1.74 6.59
N VAL A 664 -14.64 0.96 7.10
CA VAL A 664 -16.01 0.82 6.57
C VAL A 664 -17.01 1.23 7.65
N ARG A 665 -18.02 2.02 7.26
CA ARG A 665 -19.15 2.34 8.13
C ARG A 665 -20.45 1.86 7.52
N ILE A 666 -21.09 0.91 8.18
CA ILE A 666 -22.30 0.23 7.71
C ILE A 666 -23.52 0.81 8.46
N PRO A 667 -24.51 1.39 7.77
CA PRO A 667 -25.65 2.03 8.41
C PRO A 667 -26.63 0.99 8.95
N ALA A 668 -26.74 0.89 10.27
CA ALA A 668 -27.66 -0.06 10.90
C ALA A 668 -29.14 0.31 10.70
N MET A 669 -29.44 1.57 10.32
CA MET A 669 -30.82 2.01 10.02
C MET A 669 -31.42 1.24 8.84
N HIS A 670 -30.62 0.98 7.80
CA HIS A 670 -31.09 0.18 6.66
C HIS A 670 -31.26 -1.29 7.03
N LEU A 671 -30.39 -1.82 7.91
CA LEU A 671 -30.56 -3.17 8.44
C LEU A 671 -31.89 -3.32 9.19
N ILE A 672 -32.27 -2.35 10.02
CA ILE A 672 -33.59 -2.32 10.68
C ILE A 672 -34.72 -2.37 9.66
N HIS A 673 -34.61 -1.61 8.56
CA HIS A 673 -35.60 -1.61 7.49
C HIS A 673 -35.72 -2.98 6.81
N LEU A 674 -34.59 -3.65 6.53
CA LEU A 674 -34.58 -5.02 5.99
C LEU A 674 -35.19 -6.00 7.00
N CYS A 675 -34.85 -5.92 8.29
CA CYS A 675 -35.42 -6.80 9.30
C CYS A 675 -36.94 -6.64 9.50
N ASN A 676 -37.49 -5.45 9.20
CA ASN A 676 -38.93 -5.15 9.32
C ASN A 676 -39.71 -5.37 8.01
N SER A 677 -39.03 -5.66 6.91
CA SER A 677 -39.67 -5.89 5.61
C SER A 677 -40.31 -7.28 5.51
N SER A 678 -41.35 -7.40 4.70
CA SER A 678 -41.97 -8.68 4.34
C SER A 678 -41.31 -9.27 3.08
N TYR A 679 -41.03 -10.57 3.10
CA TYR A 679 -40.39 -11.29 1.99
C TYR A 679 -41.34 -12.39 1.46
N PRO A 680 -42.31 -12.04 0.59
CA PRO A 680 -43.19 -13.03 0.01
C PRO A 680 -42.43 -13.91 -1.00
N ALA A 681 -42.71 -15.21 -1.01
CA ALA A 681 -42.06 -16.12 -1.95
C ALA A 681 -42.48 -15.87 -3.40
N HIS A 682 -43.68 -15.31 -3.62
CA HIS A 682 -44.25 -15.04 -4.93
C HIS A 682 -44.88 -13.63 -5.00
N ASP A 683 -44.89 -13.02 -6.18
CA ASP A 683 -45.70 -11.82 -6.46
C ASP A 683 -47.18 -12.16 -6.64
N ASP A 684 -48.01 -11.14 -6.86
CA ASP A 684 -49.45 -11.27 -7.11
C ASP A 684 -49.77 -12.10 -8.39
N GLU A 685 -48.77 -12.31 -9.25
CA GLU A 685 -48.86 -13.09 -10.50
C GLU A 685 -48.34 -14.54 -10.33
N GLY A 686 -47.83 -14.89 -9.14
CA GLY A 686 -47.29 -16.21 -8.82
C GLY A 686 -45.83 -16.42 -9.22
N ASN A 687 -45.12 -15.39 -9.71
CA ASN A 687 -43.71 -15.48 -10.03
C ASN A 687 -42.86 -15.42 -8.76
N GLU A 688 -41.76 -16.16 -8.72
CA GLU A 688 -40.81 -16.11 -7.61
C GLU A 688 -40.16 -14.71 -7.47
N VAL A 689 -40.22 -14.14 -6.26
CA VAL A 689 -39.65 -12.82 -5.96
C VAL A 689 -38.51 -12.93 -4.97
N GLU A 690 -37.29 -12.81 -5.48
CA GLU A 690 -36.13 -12.53 -4.64
C GLU A 690 -36.19 -11.10 -4.07
N PRO A 691 -35.71 -10.86 -2.83
CA PRO A 691 -35.20 -11.86 -1.87
C PRO A 691 -36.32 -12.66 -1.17
N PHE A 692 -36.12 -13.98 -1.01
CA PHE A 692 -37.11 -14.87 -0.38
C PHE A 692 -37.08 -14.84 1.15
N THR A 693 -35.93 -14.46 1.72
CA THR A 693 -35.72 -14.41 3.16
C THR A 693 -35.04 -13.11 3.56
N ARG A 694 -35.22 -12.75 4.83
CA ARG A 694 -34.51 -11.63 5.46
C ARG A 694 -32.99 -11.76 5.31
N ASP A 695 -32.46 -12.97 5.54
CA ASP A 695 -31.01 -13.19 5.50
C ASP A 695 -30.47 -13.02 4.08
N GLN A 696 -31.18 -13.52 3.05
CA GLN A 696 -30.85 -13.24 1.65
C GLN A 696 -30.90 -11.76 1.30
N ALA A 697 -31.90 -11.02 1.78
CA ALA A 697 -32.01 -9.59 1.53
C ALA A 697 -30.82 -8.81 2.09
N ILE A 698 -30.39 -9.17 3.31
CA ILE A 698 -29.24 -8.56 3.97
C ILE A 698 -27.94 -8.91 3.23
N GLU A 699 -27.72 -10.19 2.90
CA GLU A 699 -26.54 -10.61 2.17
C GLU A 699 -26.48 -10.00 0.77
N HIS A 700 -27.60 -9.93 0.06
CA HIS A 700 -27.68 -9.29 -1.25
C HIS A 700 -27.35 -7.79 -1.15
N TRP A 701 -27.92 -7.09 -0.17
CA TRP A 701 -27.58 -5.69 0.09
C TRP A 701 -26.07 -5.49 0.33
N LEU A 702 -25.47 -6.28 1.22
CA LEU A 702 -24.03 -6.21 1.49
C LEU A 702 -23.20 -6.47 0.22
N MET A 703 -23.53 -7.51 -0.55
CA MET A 703 -22.87 -7.83 -1.81
C MET A 703 -22.94 -6.67 -2.80
N MET A 704 -24.11 -6.06 -2.96
CA MET A 704 -24.31 -4.92 -3.87
C MET A 704 -23.54 -3.68 -3.42
N GLN A 705 -23.47 -3.41 -2.12
CA GLN A 705 -22.71 -2.28 -1.58
C GLN A 705 -21.20 -2.48 -1.75
N PHE A 706 -20.68 -3.69 -1.48
CA PHE A 706 -19.26 -3.99 -1.70
C PHE A 706 -18.89 -3.97 -3.18
N ALA A 707 -19.73 -4.54 -4.05
CA ALA A 707 -19.50 -4.51 -5.48
C ALA A 707 -19.59 -3.10 -6.08
N GLY A 708 -20.55 -2.29 -5.63
CA GLY A 708 -20.71 -0.91 -6.09
C GLY A 708 -19.59 0.03 -5.66
N ALA A 709 -18.85 -0.31 -4.60
CA ALA A 709 -17.70 0.47 -4.14
C ALA A 709 -16.46 0.30 -5.04
N ILE A 710 -16.34 -0.81 -5.77
CA ILE A 710 -15.19 -1.12 -6.64
C ILE A 710 -15.37 -0.39 -7.98
N GLY A 711 -14.36 0.31 -8.47
CA GLY A 711 -14.44 1.12 -9.70
C GLY A 711 -15.31 2.39 -9.60
N GLY A 712 -16.19 2.48 -8.60
CA GLY A 712 -17.06 3.61 -8.35
C GLY A 712 -16.35 4.76 -7.63
N ALA A 713 -16.79 5.99 -7.87
CA ALA A 713 -16.53 7.06 -6.92
C ALA A 713 -17.55 6.87 -5.80
N THR A 714 -17.15 6.26 -4.67
CA THR A 714 -18.01 6.34 -3.49
C THR A 714 -17.99 7.80 -3.05
N TYR A 715 -19.06 8.53 -3.38
CA TYR A 715 -19.22 9.92 -2.99
C TYR A 715 -19.10 10.02 -1.46
N MET A 716 -18.09 10.75 -1.01
CA MET A 716 -18.13 11.40 0.30
C MET A 716 -18.23 12.89 0.07
#